data_AF-A0A0F9VSS6-F1
#
_entry.id   AF-A0A0F9VSS6-F1
#
_cell.length_a   1.000
_cell.length_b   1.000
_cell.length_c   1.000
_cell.angle_alpha   90.00
_cell.angle_beta   90.00
_cell.angle_gamma   90.00
#
_symmetry.space_group_name_H-M   'P 1'
#
loop_
_entity.id
_entity.type
_entity.pdbx_description
1 polymer ?
#
loop_
_entity_poly.entity_id
_entity_poly.type
_entity_poly.pdbx_seq_one_letter_code
_entity_poly.pdbx_strand_id
1 'polypeptide(L)'
;MPNNEWETIQEEDEWETITEPRPKPTAIQKAGQAIKEVAAAPVRTLESMTGQILGGLGRMAAETTIGTVVTKHINMPGASIIAEHLIRKYGPDRALSFYDRKMKKHADAAKKVSDFWDEQANKGWEAPNPDIVEARWRDRPVSKTVSAVSSGLTSIGVVVGTTFLTKSPHAGLVALAASETGGMYNRLRNENVPSNIASKLAQMAGAWTFVTEKIGFDKLLKPSARTIMNILKKGGWEGAQEVIETMGHNLLEYFGYDYRSPKDIPTAVKAAYDHVMDDWQDALVGGIGAGGMVSVVLPGTRGKELSEPDITPPTVEELTKKPIEEIEPQTPDHAIGHQYGLTNEQVDNRLNEADLRYRELKLKETDERTPTERDELAFLSRNRTNIEAILERETQPVTPPKIKRSKKNLLVLGHKIAREAELTDEEYRDIAEMVTGKRSMKDMSMKEKNEFVSALEESYGTPKELLPEDYDMPITVAGRATSMRVVRNDAAKTTEALVDKKKVPATIKIGFGKTGAIQGFKNFFFGIDNTPPYHLARILDGGTEGIFTEVLDKGIEAGRKNSAAHTRSVMNALLTELQEAGITDADLAKMSKAVNPRLQTHQMISKGAATEASIININGQNFEMTMANLIDIYLISNQEAGMRHLTEGGLVIEGVETGALSEEQIADLRTRVEADPKALRVAVTVLKIGEQIWKPSINQVSQRMDGKDLATEPDWWGLEVYMPKRLAGKTRMGKLGQFGVNLIEDKGILKDRTRSTAPLVLRDALRRFSVFESATAEYVGMAEASRTSRTLLNDPSIAAALDQKGYNEVRKRIIKIHERAQSIPAPEGIMSAWFAARLPGLYRAVLFFNPRVVASQYTSAFNYGAYVSPEFMTSIKDGLNIENSLETLALSDIAWDRFHMGHSSLELGEATQADAALRMWTDGKSSDINKAGWAMKIADLGALTAGMEMAKKEYDTARTGKLIGFSAKWWLDKENLPEANTDLWRKVQEEGENADPEERQAVEQWRRMVSDRAEYLWQRTQPSWDRWNRSILTSEKGLRRIYLLFRSFHEKSLTIFNEAKLDYMNSAKTLDDKTAFAQKGGAVLTGYTVNMFLRLTIMAALTRKLKEPVKYFEDFLTSWAAMFPLFGKALQITVNRFVDTLAGAKTTYIGEVLESYPVRVVNMVLKSPPDMAEAMAHTLLGENEEAEEAFMRGINRFAEGAGTLSGVPVPEIKRVLPKEGEESTGGRGPARKGPPARRGPK
;
A
#
# COMPACT_ATOMS: atom_id res chain seq x y z
N MET A 1 81.31 38.19 10.31
CA MET A 1 79.88 38.39 10.58
C MET A 1 79.28 39.20 9.44
N PRO A 2 78.03 38.95 9.00
CA PRO A 2 77.16 37.76 9.10
C PRO A 2 76.64 37.36 7.69
N ASN A 3 75.89 36.31 7.37
CA ASN A 3 75.43 35.04 7.95
C ASN A 3 75.07 34.18 6.72
N ASN A 4 75.73 33.04 6.52
CA ASN A 4 75.41 32.04 5.50
C ASN A 4 75.04 30.74 6.21
N GLU A 5 73.80 30.28 6.07
CA GLU A 5 73.43 28.88 6.33
C GLU A 5 72.41 28.40 5.29
N TRP A 6 72.94 27.58 4.36
CA TRP A 6 72.41 26.37 3.76
C TRP A 6 71.03 26.36 3.07
N GLU A 7 71.06 26.51 1.73
CA GLU A 7 70.29 25.65 0.83
C GLU A 7 71.25 25.05 -0.21
N THR A 8 71.37 23.72 -0.20
CA THR A 8 72.20 22.95 -1.12
C THR A 8 71.40 22.62 -2.37
N ILE A 9 71.96 23.00 -3.52
CA ILE A 9 71.61 22.55 -4.87
C ILE A 9 72.02 21.08 -5.01
N GLN A 10 71.21 20.25 -5.68
CA GLN A 10 71.70 19.30 -6.69
C GLN A 10 70.70 19.20 -7.85
N GLU A 11 71.21 19.60 -9.01
CA GLU A 11 70.74 19.32 -10.36
C GLU A 11 71.55 18.10 -10.85
N GLU A 12 70.89 17.08 -11.42
CA GLU A 12 71.33 16.28 -12.59
C GLU A 12 70.41 15.06 -12.80
N ASP A 13 69.59 15.19 -13.84
CA ASP A 13 69.35 14.27 -14.95
C ASP A 13 68.65 12.90 -14.79
N GLU A 14 67.40 12.93 -15.27
CA GLU A 14 66.85 12.11 -16.38
C GLU A 14 66.92 10.58 -16.28
N TRP A 15 65.77 9.97 -15.94
CA TRP A 15 65.10 8.93 -16.74
C TRP A 15 63.59 8.97 -16.44
N GLU A 16 62.87 9.96 -16.96
CA GLU A 16 61.41 9.84 -17.09
C GLU A 16 61.11 8.91 -18.27
N THR A 17 60.84 7.64 -17.98
CA THR A 17 60.09 6.78 -18.90
C THR A 17 58.71 7.39 -19.09
N ILE A 18 58.53 8.12 -20.19
CA ILE A 18 57.22 8.43 -20.77
C ILE A 18 56.52 7.10 -21.00
N THR A 19 55.66 6.69 -20.07
CA THR A 19 54.67 5.66 -20.34
C THR A 19 53.52 6.37 -21.04
N GLU A 20 53.44 6.22 -22.36
CA GLU A 20 52.27 6.63 -23.13
C GLU A 20 50.99 6.15 -22.42
N PRO A 21 49.93 6.97 -22.36
CA PRO A 21 48.68 6.55 -21.75
C PRO A 21 48.17 5.31 -22.48
N ARG A 22 48.16 4.16 -21.78
CA ARG A 22 47.67 2.90 -22.35
C ARG A 22 46.29 3.13 -22.97
N PRO A 23 46.06 2.71 -24.23
CA PRO A 23 44.78 2.90 -24.88
C PRO A 23 43.66 2.25 -24.04
N LYS A 24 42.60 3.01 -23.78
CA LYS A 24 41.45 2.52 -23.00
C LYS A 24 40.91 1.24 -23.66
N PRO A 25 40.69 0.15 -22.91
CA PRO A 25 40.25 -1.11 -23.50
C PRO A 25 38.90 -0.94 -24.19
N THR A 26 38.81 -1.49 -25.41
CA THR A 26 37.60 -1.48 -26.24
C THR A 26 36.48 -2.30 -25.57
N ALA A 27 35.22 -2.06 -25.96
CA ALA A 27 34.07 -2.81 -25.43
C ALA A 27 34.21 -4.34 -25.60
N ILE A 28 34.86 -4.79 -26.68
CA ILE A 28 35.15 -6.20 -26.96
C ILE A 28 36.22 -6.76 -26.01
N GLN A 29 37.27 -5.99 -25.71
CA GLN A 29 38.28 -6.37 -24.72
C GLN A 29 37.69 -6.45 -23.30
N LYS A 30 36.78 -5.52 -22.95
CA LYS A 30 36.04 -5.54 -21.68
C LYS A 30 35.13 -6.77 -21.55
N ALA A 31 34.46 -7.17 -22.64
CA ALA A 31 33.66 -8.39 -22.68
C ALA A 31 34.52 -9.67 -22.61
N GLY A 32 35.66 -9.70 -23.30
CA GLY A 32 36.60 -10.83 -23.25
C GLY A 32 37.24 -11.03 -21.86
N GLN A 33 37.49 -9.94 -21.13
CA GLN A 33 37.93 -10.00 -19.73
C GLN A 33 36.85 -10.55 -18.80
N ALA A 34 35.59 -10.16 -19.00
CA ALA A 34 34.47 -10.71 -18.22
C ALA A 34 34.28 -12.23 -18.43
N ILE A 35 34.44 -12.71 -19.67
CA ILE A 35 34.32 -14.15 -19.98
C ILE A 35 35.48 -14.96 -19.35
N LYS A 36 36.70 -14.41 -19.35
CA LYS A 36 37.85 -15.05 -18.66
C LYS A 36 37.63 -15.16 -17.15
N GLU A 37 37.07 -14.12 -16.52
CA GLU A 37 36.76 -14.12 -15.09
C GLU A 37 35.71 -15.19 -14.73
N VAL A 38 34.68 -15.37 -15.55
CA VAL A 38 33.66 -16.43 -15.35
C VAL A 38 34.25 -17.84 -15.39
N ALA A 39 35.26 -18.07 -16.22
CA ALA A 39 35.91 -19.39 -16.35
C ALA A 39 36.95 -19.66 -15.24
N ALA A 40 37.63 -18.62 -14.77
CA ALA A 40 38.66 -18.68 -13.72
C ALA A 40 38.07 -18.87 -12.31
N ALA A 41 36.94 -18.22 -12.02
CA ALA A 41 36.38 -18.15 -10.68
C ALA A 41 36.06 -19.53 -10.03
N PRO A 42 35.50 -20.54 -10.73
CA PRO A 42 35.21 -21.83 -10.12
C PRO A 42 36.46 -22.59 -9.65
N VAL A 43 37.58 -22.45 -10.36
CA VAL A 43 38.87 -23.08 -10.02
C VAL A 43 39.47 -22.38 -8.78
N ARG A 44 39.51 -21.04 -8.80
CA ARG A 44 39.96 -20.21 -7.68
C ARG A 44 39.21 -20.51 -6.38
N THR A 45 37.89 -20.67 -6.45
CA THR A 45 37.07 -20.96 -5.26
C THR A 45 37.28 -22.39 -4.75
N LEU A 46 37.43 -23.40 -5.62
CA LEU A 46 37.75 -24.77 -5.17
C LEU A 46 39.11 -24.84 -4.46
N GLU A 47 40.09 -24.11 -4.97
CA GLU A 47 41.42 -23.99 -4.36
C GLU A 47 41.35 -23.26 -3.02
N SER A 48 40.68 -22.11 -2.97
CA SER A 48 40.47 -21.35 -1.72
C SER A 48 39.68 -22.17 -0.67
N MET A 49 38.60 -22.86 -1.06
CA MET A 49 37.84 -23.72 -0.15
C MET A 49 38.67 -24.92 0.33
N THR A 50 39.53 -25.49 -0.51
CA THR A 50 40.46 -26.54 -0.11
C THR A 50 41.46 -26.00 0.92
N GLY A 51 41.96 -24.78 0.74
CA GLY A 51 42.78 -24.05 1.71
C GLY A 51 42.03 -23.78 3.02
N GLN A 52 40.78 -23.34 2.97
CA GLN A 52 39.95 -23.04 4.14
C GLN A 52 39.56 -24.29 4.92
N ILE A 53 39.10 -25.36 4.25
CA ILE A 53 38.68 -26.61 4.88
C ILE A 53 39.88 -27.41 5.38
N LEU A 54 40.90 -27.66 4.55
CA LEU A 54 42.04 -28.50 4.96
C LEU A 54 43.09 -27.73 5.76
N GLY A 55 43.37 -26.49 5.35
CA GLY A 55 44.34 -25.62 6.00
C GLY A 55 43.78 -24.89 7.20
N GLY A 56 42.62 -24.22 7.06
CA GLY A 56 41.97 -23.46 8.14
C GLY A 56 41.45 -24.34 9.29
N LEU A 57 40.65 -25.37 9.01
CA LEU A 57 40.22 -26.30 10.07
C LEU A 57 41.37 -27.16 10.59
N GLY A 58 42.33 -27.52 9.73
CA GLY A 58 43.55 -28.23 10.15
C GLY A 58 44.39 -27.39 11.12
N ARG A 59 44.52 -26.08 10.86
CA ARG A 59 45.19 -25.11 11.74
C ARG A 59 44.40 -24.90 13.02
N MET A 60 43.08 -24.76 12.95
CA MET A 60 42.20 -24.65 14.12
C MET A 60 42.29 -25.89 15.03
N ALA A 61 42.24 -27.09 14.44
CA ALA A 61 42.36 -28.35 15.16
C ALA A 61 43.77 -28.52 15.79
N ALA A 62 44.83 -28.06 15.10
CA ALA A 62 46.20 -28.20 15.55
C ALA A 62 46.66 -27.11 16.55
N GLU A 63 46.07 -25.92 16.52
CA GLU A 63 46.33 -24.83 17.49
C GLU A 63 45.50 -25.00 18.78
N THR A 64 44.57 -25.94 18.81
CA THR A 64 43.92 -26.39 20.04
C THR A 64 44.90 -27.27 20.84
N THR A 65 45.33 -26.83 22.02
CA THR A 65 46.35 -27.55 22.81
C THR A 65 45.86 -28.92 23.29
N ILE A 66 46.76 -29.91 23.28
CA ILE A 66 46.43 -31.28 23.72
C ILE A 66 46.03 -31.32 25.19
N GLY A 67 46.54 -30.39 26.00
CA GLY A 67 46.09 -30.18 27.37
C GLY A 67 44.58 -29.93 27.48
N THR A 68 43.97 -29.21 26.54
CA THR A 68 42.52 -28.93 26.52
C THR A 68 41.69 -30.13 26.05
N VAL A 69 42.22 -30.91 25.09
CA VAL A 69 41.55 -32.13 24.57
C VAL A 69 41.55 -33.25 25.62
N VAL A 70 42.66 -33.43 26.35
CA VAL A 70 42.82 -34.50 27.35
C VAL A 70 42.12 -34.18 28.67
N THR A 71 42.06 -32.91 29.09
CA THR A 71 41.48 -32.55 30.41
C THR A 71 40.01 -32.10 30.40
N LYS A 72 39.43 -31.72 29.26
CA LYS A 72 38.07 -31.13 29.21
C LYS A 72 37.05 -31.80 28.27
N HIS A 73 37.37 -32.96 27.67
CA HIS A 73 36.45 -33.70 26.77
C HIS A 73 35.71 -32.82 25.73
N ILE A 74 36.43 -31.94 25.04
CA ILE A 74 35.82 -31.05 24.04
C ILE A 74 35.60 -31.81 22.71
N ASN A 75 34.34 -31.92 22.29
CA ASN A 75 33.93 -32.48 20.98
C ASN A 75 34.08 -31.42 19.86
N MET A 76 35.31 -31.17 19.41
CA MET A 76 35.57 -30.41 18.17
C MET A 76 35.80 -31.35 16.98
N PRO A 77 35.20 -31.08 15.79
CA PRO A 77 35.43 -31.89 14.59
C PRO A 77 36.93 -31.91 14.22
N GLY A 78 37.56 -33.09 14.22
CA GLY A 78 38.96 -33.29 13.75
C GLY A 78 40.06 -33.13 14.81
N ALA A 79 39.86 -32.34 15.86
CA ALA A 79 40.88 -32.12 16.90
C ALA A 79 41.15 -33.39 17.75
N SER A 80 40.09 -34.14 18.08
CA SER A 80 40.22 -35.45 18.74
C SER A 80 40.94 -36.46 17.85
N ILE A 81 40.71 -36.44 16.54
CA ILE A 81 41.31 -37.39 15.59
C ILE A 81 42.82 -37.19 15.46
N ILE A 82 43.30 -35.93 15.39
CA ILE A 82 44.74 -35.64 15.30
C ILE A 82 45.43 -35.93 16.63
N ALA A 83 44.83 -35.51 17.75
CA ALA A 83 45.37 -35.78 19.08
C ALA A 83 45.39 -37.29 19.39
N GLU A 84 44.32 -38.01 19.10
CA GLU A 84 44.20 -39.47 19.24
C GLU A 84 45.18 -40.19 18.31
N HIS A 85 45.35 -39.73 17.07
CA HIS A 85 46.34 -40.30 16.16
C HIS A 85 47.78 -40.10 16.68
N LEU A 86 48.11 -38.91 17.21
CA LEU A 86 49.42 -38.64 17.80
C LEU A 86 49.66 -39.47 19.07
N ILE A 87 48.66 -39.59 19.95
CA ILE A 87 48.72 -40.40 21.17
C ILE A 87 48.85 -41.89 20.81
N ARG A 88 48.08 -42.37 19.84
CA ARG A 88 48.14 -43.75 19.33
C ARG A 88 49.47 -44.06 18.64
N LYS A 89 50.06 -43.09 17.94
CA LYS A 89 51.32 -43.25 17.20
C LYS A 89 52.56 -43.15 18.08
N TYR A 90 52.54 -42.30 19.11
CA TYR A 90 53.73 -41.99 19.92
C TYR A 90 53.65 -42.45 21.39
N GLY A 91 52.50 -42.96 21.84
CA GLY A 91 52.24 -43.52 23.17
C GLY A 91 51.94 -42.46 24.23
N PRO A 92 50.94 -42.65 25.12
CA PRO A 92 50.46 -41.61 26.05
C PRO A 92 51.53 -41.07 27.01
N ASP A 93 52.62 -41.81 27.24
CA ASP A 93 53.68 -41.50 28.22
C ASP A 93 54.63 -40.35 27.82
N ARG A 94 54.43 -39.72 26.65
CA ARG A 94 55.24 -38.56 26.24
C ARG A 94 54.78 -37.31 26.98
N ALA A 95 55.74 -36.47 27.38
CA ALA A 95 55.43 -35.18 28.01
C ALA A 95 54.51 -34.32 27.10
N LEU A 96 53.55 -33.61 27.69
CA LEU A 96 52.62 -32.72 26.96
C LEU A 96 53.34 -31.75 26.00
N SER A 97 54.52 -31.24 26.37
CA SER A 97 55.33 -30.38 25.52
C SER A 97 55.88 -31.04 24.24
N PHE A 98 55.96 -32.38 24.19
CA PHE A 98 56.25 -33.13 22.97
C PHE A 98 55.06 -33.10 22.01
N TYR A 99 53.88 -33.36 22.56
CA TYR A 99 52.60 -33.33 21.86
C TYR A 99 52.27 -31.93 21.33
N ASP A 100 52.45 -30.90 22.15
CA ASP A 100 52.26 -29.51 21.75
C ASP A 100 53.25 -29.10 20.65
N ARG A 101 54.50 -29.55 20.69
CA ARG A 101 55.48 -29.32 19.60
C ARG A 101 55.08 -30.03 18.31
N LYS A 102 54.46 -31.21 18.38
CA LYS A 102 53.97 -31.94 17.20
C LYS A 102 52.71 -31.30 16.62
N MET A 103 51.79 -30.89 17.49
CA MET A 103 50.60 -30.13 17.12
C MET A 103 50.97 -28.79 16.49
N LYS A 104 51.93 -28.04 17.06
CA LYS A 104 52.46 -26.82 16.44
C LYS A 104 53.04 -27.07 15.06
N LYS A 105 53.80 -28.15 14.87
CA LYS A 105 54.28 -28.55 13.52
C LYS A 105 53.13 -28.90 12.57
N HIS A 106 52.05 -29.50 13.05
CA HIS A 106 50.85 -29.76 12.26
C HIS A 106 50.08 -28.48 11.95
N ALA A 107 50.01 -27.51 12.87
CA ALA A 107 49.42 -26.19 12.67
C ALA A 107 50.22 -25.39 11.65
N ASP A 108 51.55 -25.39 11.75
CA ASP A 108 52.45 -24.73 10.78
C ASP A 108 52.35 -25.40 9.40
N ALA A 109 52.17 -26.73 9.35
CA ALA A 109 51.96 -27.45 8.10
C ALA A 109 50.56 -27.17 7.50
N ALA A 110 49.52 -27.15 8.31
CA ALA A 110 48.16 -26.81 7.88
C ALA A 110 48.07 -25.34 7.43
N LYS A 111 48.76 -24.44 8.13
CA LYS A 111 48.95 -23.05 7.70
C LYS A 111 49.65 -23.00 6.34
N LYS A 112 50.77 -23.70 6.15
CA LYS A 112 51.44 -23.77 4.83
C LYS A 112 50.56 -24.34 3.74
N VAL A 113 49.68 -25.30 4.05
CA VAL A 113 48.69 -25.82 3.10
C VAL A 113 47.63 -24.77 2.77
N SER A 114 47.12 -24.04 3.77
CA SER A 114 46.23 -22.89 3.54
C SER A 114 46.92 -21.83 2.68
N ASP A 115 48.08 -21.35 3.13
CA ASP A 115 48.88 -20.32 2.47
C ASP A 115 49.23 -20.75 1.02
N PHE A 116 49.55 -22.03 0.79
CA PHE A 116 49.80 -22.56 -0.56
C PHE A 116 48.57 -22.48 -1.45
N TRP A 117 47.40 -22.93 -0.97
CA TRP A 117 46.17 -22.90 -1.76
C TRP A 117 45.61 -21.49 -1.94
N ASP A 118 45.78 -20.62 -0.94
CA ASP A 118 45.48 -19.20 -1.02
C ASP A 118 46.46 -18.50 -1.99
N GLU A 119 47.73 -18.91 -2.02
CA GLU A 119 48.73 -18.42 -2.98
C GLU A 119 48.43 -18.90 -4.41
N GLN A 120 48.00 -20.15 -4.61
CA GLN A 120 47.58 -20.65 -5.92
C GLN A 120 46.36 -19.87 -6.43
N ALA A 121 45.34 -19.67 -5.58
CA ALA A 121 44.16 -18.87 -5.89
C ALA A 121 44.49 -17.41 -6.27
N ASN A 122 45.66 -16.90 -5.86
CA ASN A 122 46.10 -15.52 -6.10
C ASN A 122 47.21 -15.37 -7.16
N LYS A 123 47.83 -16.45 -7.66
CA LYS A 123 48.98 -16.37 -8.59
C LYS A 123 48.81 -17.12 -9.92
N GLY A 124 47.81 -17.99 -10.08
CA GLY A 124 47.60 -18.73 -11.33
C GLY A 124 46.88 -17.95 -12.43
N TRP A 125 46.56 -18.63 -13.55
CA TRP A 125 45.78 -18.03 -14.65
C TRP A 125 44.34 -17.70 -14.22
N GLU A 126 43.95 -18.26 -13.08
CA GLU A 126 42.75 -18.04 -12.33
C GLU A 126 42.82 -16.87 -11.35
N ALA A 127 43.93 -16.13 -11.18
CA ALA A 127 44.01 -15.02 -10.22
C ALA A 127 43.04 -13.86 -10.57
N PRO A 128 42.45 -13.16 -9.57
CA PRO A 128 41.56 -12.03 -9.83
C PRO A 128 42.28 -10.93 -10.57
N ASN A 129 41.67 -10.37 -11.63
CA ASN A 129 42.25 -9.20 -12.28
C ASN A 129 42.16 -7.99 -11.33
N PRO A 130 43.29 -7.42 -10.85
CA PRO A 130 43.27 -6.33 -9.87
C PRO A 130 42.53 -5.09 -10.39
N ASP A 131 42.57 -4.85 -11.71
CA ASP A 131 41.84 -3.75 -12.34
C ASP A 131 40.30 -3.90 -12.26
N ILE A 132 39.78 -5.10 -11.95
CA ILE A 132 38.35 -5.38 -11.78
C ILE A 132 37.97 -5.33 -10.30
N VAL A 133 38.83 -5.88 -9.43
CA VAL A 133 38.63 -5.92 -7.97
C VAL A 133 38.71 -4.51 -7.35
N GLU A 134 39.68 -3.71 -7.76
CA GLU A 134 39.91 -2.36 -7.20
C GLU A 134 39.04 -1.27 -7.84
N ALA A 135 38.34 -1.57 -8.95
CA ALA A 135 37.51 -0.59 -9.64
C ALA A 135 36.26 -0.22 -8.83
N ARG A 136 35.90 1.08 -8.81
CA ARG A 136 34.61 1.52 -8.25
C ARG A 136 33.47 1.01 -9.12
N TRP A 137 32.31 0.71 -8.51
CA TRP A 137 31.11 0.22 -9.22
C TRP A 137 30.71 1.10 -10.41
N ARG A 138 30.89 2.42 -10.28
CA ARG A 138 30.60 3.40 -11.33
C ARG A 138 31.49 3.25 -12.57
N ASP A 139 32.71 2.74 -12.39
CA ASP A 139 33.74 2.73 -13.44
C ASP A 139 33.72 1.42 -14.25
N ARG A 140 33.36 0.30 -13.62
CA ARG A 140 33.31 -1.03 -14.25
C ARG A 140 32.13 -1.91 -13.77
N PRO A 141 30.88 -1.44 -13.89
CA PRO A 141 29.72 -2.10 -13.29
C PRO A 141 29.51 -3.54 -13.78
N VAL A 142 29.73 -3.79 -15.08
CA VAL A 142 29.54 -5.12 -15.69
C VAL A 142 30.60 -6.11 -15.20
N SER A 143 31.88 -5.74 -15.27
CA SER A 143 32.98 -6.61 -14.84
C SER A 143 32.92 -6.89 -13.34
N LYS A 144 32.53 -5.89 -12.53
CA LYS A 144 32.36 -6.03 -11.09
C LYS A 144 31.16 -6.92 -10.72
N THR A 145 30.04 -6.77 -11.44
CA THR A 145 28.88 -7.69 -11.33
C THR A 145 29.28 -9.12 -11.66
N VAL A 146 30.02 -9.33 -12.75
CA VAL A 146 30.44 -10.68 -13.18
C VAL A 146 31.38 -11.33 -12.16
N SER A 147 32.33 -10.57 -11.61
CA SER A 147 33.22 -11.02 -10.54
C SER A 147 32.43 -11.43 -9.29
N ALA A 148 31.54 -10.55 -8.79
CA ALA A 148 30.72 -10.80 -7.60
C ALA A 148 29.74 -11.98 -7.77
N VAL A 149 29.22 -12.19 -8.97
CA VAL A 149 28.32 -13.32 -9.29
C VAL A 149 29.07 -14.64 -9.40
N SER A 150 30.28 -14.62 -9.95
CA SER A 150 31.08 -15.82 -10.15
C SER A 150 31.58 -16.44 -8.84
N SER A 151 31.86 -15.60 -7.83
CA SER A 151 32.18 -16.04 -6.47
C SER A 151 30.97 -16.68 -5.76
N GLY A 152 29.76 -16.12 -5.91
CA GLY A 152 28.53 -16.66 -5.30
C GLY A 152 28.00 -17.97 -5.91
N LEU A 153 28.21 -18.20 -7.21
CA LEU A 153 27.76 -19.43 -7.90
C LEU A 153 28.51 -20.71 -7.47
N THR A 154 29.72 -20.58 -6.94
CA THR A 154 30.61 -21.73 -6.73
C THR A 154 30.42 -22.39 -5.36
N SER A 155 30.10 -21.62 -4.31
CA SER A 155 29.68 -22.13 -2.99
C SER A 155 28.41 -23.00 -3.10
N ILE A 156 27.45 -22.56 -3.93
CA ILE A 156 26.25 -23.33 -4.30
C ILE A 156 26.64 -24.63 -5.02
N GLY A 157 27.63 -24.60 -5.93
CA GLY A 157 28.15 -25.76 -6.65
C GLY A 157 28.70 -26.86 -5.72
N VAL A 158 29.44 -26.48 -4.68
CA VAL A 158 30.01 -27.43 -3.70
C VAL A 158 28.94 -28.02 -2.77
N VAL A 159 27.97 -27.20 -2.34
CA VAL A 159 26.83 -27.69 -1.54
C VAL A 159 25.99 -28.66 -2.35
N VAL A 160 25.72 -28.35 -3.63
CA VAL A 160 25.00 -29.24 -4.54
C VAL A 160 25.80 -30.51 -4.82
N GLY A 161 27.11 -30.41 -5.05
CA GLY A 161 28.00 -31.56 -5.28
C GLY A 161 28.11 -32.48 -4.07
N THR A 162 28.30 -31.93 -2.86
CA THR A 162 28.37 -32.69 -1.61
C THR A 162 27.02 -33.30 -1.25
N THR A 163 25.92 -32.56 -1.43
CA THR A 163 24.56 -33.08 -1.27
C THR A 163 24.28 -34.21 -2.27
N PHE A 164 24.75 -34.08 -3.51
CA PHE A 164 24.58 -35.10 -4.54
C PHE A 164 25.37 -36.37 -4.21
N LEU A 165 26.63 -36.23 -3.78
CA LEU A 165 27.52 -37.34 -3.42
C LEU A 165 27.06 -38.08 -2.16
N THR A 166 26.62 -37.35 -1.14
CA THR A 166 26.21 -37.92 0.16
C THR A 166 24.71 -38.23 0.24
N LYS A 167 23.93 -37.79 -0.76
CA LYS A 167 22.46 -37.77 -0.76
C LYS A 167 21.85 -37.05 0.45
N SER A 168 22.62 -36.20 1.14
CA SER A 168 22.21 -35.51 2.36
C SER A 168 22.37 -33.99 2.19
N PRO A 169 21.26 -33.23 2.14
CA PRO A 169 21.26 -31.76 2.19
C PRO A 169 22.04 -31.23 3.39
N HIS A 170 21.96 -31.94 4.52
CA HIS A 170 22.67 -31.57 5.74
C HIS A 170 24.18 -31.73 5.60
N ALA A 171 24.67 -32.72 4.84
CA ALA A 171 26.11 -32.86 4.60
C ALA A 171 26.67 -31.76 3.70
N GLY A 172 25.90 -31.28 2.71
CA GLY A 172 26.28 -30.12 1.91
C GLY A 172 26.34 -28.82 2.73
N LEU A 173 25.33 -28.58 3.56
CA LEU A 173 25.31 -27.43 4.48
C LEU A 173 26.41 -27.49 5.54
N VAL A 174 26.72 -28.67 6.05
CA VAL A 174 27.84 -28.88 6.99
C VAL A 174 29.18 -28.60 6.32
N ALA A 175 29.36 -28.99 5.05
CA ALA A 175 30.59 -28.69 4.30
C ALA A 175 30.78 -27.18 4.07
N LEU A 176 29.69 -26.45 3.76
CA LEU A 176 29.73 -24.99 3.62
C LEU A 176 30.06 -24.30 4.96
N ALA A 177 29.34 -24.66 6.02
CA ALA A 177 29.59 -24.14 7.36
C ALA A 177 31.03 -24.43 7.85
N ALA A 178 31.57 -25.59 7.50
CA ALA A 178 32.95 -25.97 7.79
C ALA A 178 33.97 -25.13 7.01
N SER A 179 33.70 -24.80 5.74
CA SER A 179 34.54 -23.90 4.95
C SER A 179 34.60 -22.50 5.55
N GLU A 180 33.44 -21.93 5.89
CA GLU A 180 33.36 -20.59 6.50
C GLU A 180 34.01 -20.54 7.88
N THR A 181 33.87 -21.62 8.67
CA THR A 181 34.60 -21.78 9.93
C THR A 181 36.11 -21.74 9.71
N GLY A 182 36.63 -22.49 8.74
CA GLY A 182 38.06 -22.51 8.43
C GLY A 182 38.59 -21.17 7.92
N GLY A 183 37.83 -20.51 7.04
CA GLY A 183 38.17 -19.19 6.49
C GLY A 183 38.20 -18.09 7.55
N MET A 184 37.13 -17.97 8.35
CA MET A 184 37.05 -17.00 9.45
C MET A 184 38.16 -17.23 10.49
N TYR A 185 38.47 -18.50 10.83
CA TYR A 185 39.57 -18.81 11.75
C TYR A 185 40.90 -18.28 11.24
N ASN A 186 41.22 -18.51 9.96
CA ASN A 186 42.47 -18.04 9.37
C ASN A 186 42.58 -16.51 9.35
N ARG A 187 41.51 -15.79 8.97
CA ARG A 187 41.51 -14.32 8.95
C ARG A 187 41.74 -13.74 10.35
N LEU A 188 41.00 -14.22 11.35
CA LEU A 188 41.18 -13.83 12.75
C LEU A 188 42.60 -14.14 13.24
N ARG A 189 43.16 -15.30 12.90
CA ARG A 189 44.54 -15.66 13.32
C ARG A 189 45.61 -14.85 12.61
N ASN A 190 45.37 -14.40 11.39
CA ASN A 190 46.29 -13.52 10.66
C ASN A 190 46.31 -12.10 11.26
N GLU A 191 45.18 -11.65 11.81
CA GLU A 191 45.07 -10.41 12.62
C GLU A 191 45.45 -10.60 14.10
N ASN A 192 46.25 -11.63 14.41
CA ASN A 192 46.76 -11.93 15.75
C ASN A 192 45.68 -12.15 16.84
N VAL A 193 44.44 -12.47 16.47
CA VAL A 193 43.38 -12.80 17.44
C VAL A 193 43.74 -14.09 18.18
N PRO A 194 43.65 -14.15 19.53
CA PRO A 194 43.96 -15.36 20.31
C PRO A 194 43.21 -16.59 19.80
N SER A 195 43.87 -17.76 19.73
CA SER A 195 43.31 -18.97 19.10
C SER A 195 42.00 -19.46 19.71
N ASN A 196 41.82 -19.28 21.02
CA ASN A 196 40.57 -19.59 21.71
C ASN A 196 39.41 -18.67 21.33
N ILE A 197 39.67 -17.39 21.05
CA ILE A 197 38.67 -16.41 20.60
C ILE A 197 38.39 -16.63 19.11
N ALA A 198 39.44 -16.78 18.30
CA ALA A 198 39.33 -17.05 16.87
C ALA A 198 38.55 -18.33 16.57
N SER A 199 38.76 -19.41 17.32
CA SER A 199 38.05 -20.69 17.14
C SER A 199 36.56 -20.57 17.46
N LYS A 200 36.19 -19.84 18.52
CA LYS A 200 34.79 -19.60 18.89
C LYS A 200 34.05 -18.75 17.85
N LEU A 201 34.64 -17.63 17.43
CA LEU A 201 34.05 -16.74 16.43
C LEU A 201 33.94 -17.41 15.06
N ALA A 202 34.95 -18.20 14.68
CA ALA A 202 34.92 -19.03 13.49
C ALA A 202 33.79 -20.06 13.51
N GLN A 203 33.62 -20.80 14.61
CA GLN A 203 32.52 -21.76 14.76
C GLN A 203 31.15 -21.07 14.74
N MET A 204 31.06 -19.84 15.25
CA MET A 204 29.85 -19.03 15.16
C MET A 204 29.56 -18.54 13.76
N ALA A 205 30.57 -18.15 12.99
CA ALA A 205 30.39 -17.82 11.58
C ALA A 205 29.87 -19.03 10.81
N GLY A 206 30.42 -20.23 11.06
CA GLY A 206 29.90 -21.48 10.50
C GLY A 206 28.48 -21.83 10.95
N ALA A 207 28.15 -21.63 12.22
CA ALA A 207 26.80 -21.86 12.75
C ALA A 207 25.79 -20.85 12.20
N TRP A 208 26.20 -19.58 12.06
CA TRP A 208 25.42 -18.51 11.44
C TRP A 208 25.08 -18.87 10.00
N THR A 209 26.10 -19.18 9.18
CA THR A 209 25.95 -19.69 7.82
C THR A 209 25.02 -20.91 7.76
N PHE A 210 25.20 -21.88 8.66
CA PHE A 210 24.33 -23.06 8.69
C PHE A 210 22.86 -22.70 8.96
N VAL A 211 22.58 -21.76 9.87
CA VAL A 211 21.21 -21.35 10.24
C VAL A 211 20.56 -20.50 9.15
N THR A 212 21.28 -19.53 8.58
CA THR A 212 20.79 -18.66 7.51
C THR A 212 20.54 -19.45 6.22
N GLU A 213 21.40 -20.42 5.92
CA GLU A 213 21.31 -21.24 4.70
C GLU A 213 20.30 -22.38 4.82
N LYS A 214 20.14 -23.02 5.99
CA LYS A 214 19.17 -24.12 6.18
C LYS A 214 17.73 -23.74 5.82
N ILE A 215 17.33 -22.48 6.07
CA ILE A 215 15.99 -21.95 5.76
C ILE A 215 15.74 -21.87 4.24
N GLY A 216 16.79 -21.60 3.45
CA GLY A 216 16.75 -21.61 1.98
C GLY A 216 16.84 -23.03 1.41
N PHE A 217 17.73 -23.87 1.94
CA PHE A 217 18.05 -25.19 1.39
C PHE A 217 17.00 -26.29 1.67
N ASP A 218 16.28 -26.25 2.80
CA ASP A 218 15.14 -27.15 3.06
C ASP A 218 13.99 -26.97 2.04
N LYS A 219 13.94 -25.82 1.38
CA LYS A 219 13.05 -25.55 0.23
C LYS A 219 13.72 -25.87 -1.11
N LEU A 220 15.04 -25.82 -1.20
CA LEU A 220 15.81 -26.10 -2.42
C LEU A 220 15.77 -27.59 -2.80
N LEU A 221 15.74 -28.49 -1.82
CA LEU A 221 16.00 -29.92 -1.99
C LEU A 221 14.78 -30.84 -1.73
N LYS A 222 13.58 -30.29 -1.53
CA LYS A 222 12.34 -31.10 -1.49
C LYS A 222 12.05 -31.72 -2.87
N PRO A 223 11.64 -33.01 -2.96
CA PRO A 223 11.56 -33.76 -4.21
C PRO A 223 10.35 -33.43 -5.13
N SER A 224 9.87 -32.19 -5.17
CA SER A 224 8.82 -31.77 -6.12
C SER A 224 9.40 -31.03 -7.33
N ALA A 225 9.46 -31.75 -8.46
CA ALA A 225 9.68 -31.32 -9.85
C ALA A 225 10.79 -30.27 -10.12
N ARG A 226 11.93 -30.79 -10.62
CA ARG A 226 13.11 -30.08 -11.13
C ARG A 226 12.75 -29.24 -12.37
N THR A 227 12.56 -27.93 -12.22
CA THR A 227 12.45 -26.99 -13.36
C THR A 227 13.39 -25.82 -13.15
N ILE A 228 14.04 -25.33 -14.21
CA ILE A 228 14.96 -24.17 -14.23
C ILE A 228 14.33 -22.92 -13.58
N MET A 229 13.00 -22.77 -13.65
CA MET A 229 12.22 -21.74 -12.96
C MET A 229 12.29 -21.79 -11.42
N ASN A 230 12.56 -22.95 -10.82
CA ASN A 230 12.75 -23.10 -9.36
C ASN A 230 14.18 -22.77 -8.92
N ILE A 231 15.12 -22.55 -9.85
CA ILE A 231 16.47 -22.05 -9.57
C ILE A 231 16.44 -20.52 -9.64
N LEU A 232 15.79 -19.95 -10.68
CA LEU A 232 15.55 -18.50 -10.81
C LEU A 232 14.68 -17.88 -9.69
N LYS A 233 13.71 -18.63 -9.15
CA LYS A 233 12.89 -18.22 -7.98
C LYS A 233 13.70 -17.93 -6.70
N LYS A 234 14.95 -18.37 -6.65
CA LYS A 234 15.74 -18.40 -5.42
C LYS A 234 16.78 -17.28 -5.34
N GLY A 235 17.25 -16.73 -6.47
CA GLY A 235 18.21 -15.61 -6.50
C GLY A 235 17.79 -14.33 -5.75
N GLY A 236 16.49 -13.98 -5.74
CA GLY A 236 16.01 -12.81 -4.98
C GLY A 236 15.88 -13.04 -3.46
N TRP A 237 15.83 -14.30 -3.03
CA TRP A 237 15.87 -14.69 -1.62
C TRP A 237 17.32 -14.96 -1.17
N GLU A 238 18.14 -15.53 -2.07
CA GLU A 238 19.58 -15.72 -1.93
C GLU A 238 20.31 -14.38 -1.77
N GLY A 239 19.98 -13.33 -2.54
CA GLY A 239 20.56 -11.99 -2.33
C GLY A 239 20.16 -11.32 -1.01
N ALA A 240 19.02 -11.67 -0.41
CA ALA A 240 18.67 -11.21 0.94
C ALA A 240 19.36 -12.06 2.02
N GLN A 241 19.63 -13.34 1.74
CA GLN A 241 20.39 -14.23 2.63
C GLN A 241 21.87 -13.86 2.63
N GLU A 242 22.47 -13.59 1.47
CA GLU A 242 23.86 -13.18 1.31
C GLU A 242 24.12 -11.85 2.04
N VAL A 243 23.20 -10.89 1.96
CA VAL A 243 23.28 -9.65 2.76
C VAL A 243 23.24 -9.94 4.27
N ILE A 244 22.37 -10.84 4.73
CA ILE A 244 22.28 -11.21 6.17
C ILE A 244 23.52 -12.00 6.62
N GLU A 245 24.08 -12.83 5.74
CA GLU A 245 25.28 -13.61 5.98
C GLU A 245 26.51 -12.71 6.05
N THR A 246 26.73 -11.82 5.07
CA THR A 246 27.82 -10.82 5.03
C THR A 246 27.76 -9.89 6.23
N MET A 247 26.57 -9.37 6.58
CA MET A 247 26.42 -8.54 7.78
C MET A 247 26.78 -9.31 9.07
N GLY A 248 26.40 -10.60 9.15
CA GLY A 248 26.75 -11.45 10.29
C GLY A 248 28.23 -11.79 10.35
N HIS A 249 28.88 -12.04 9.20
CA HIS A 249 30.31 -12.31 9.11
C HIS A 249 31.14 -11.08 9.45
N ASN A 250 30.82 -9.90 8.90
CA ASN A 250 31.51 -8.65 9.25
C ASN A 250 31.34 -8.33 10.73
N LEU A 251 30.13 -8.52 11.27
CA LEU A 251 29.88 -8.34 12.69
C LEU A 251 30.79 -9.25 13.54
N LEU A 252 30.91 -10.54 13.21
CA LEU A 252 31.74 -11.49 13.95
C LEU A 252 33.25 -11.26 13.76
N GLU A 253 33.66 -10.88 12.55
CA GLU A 253 35.05 -10.68 12.15
C GLU A 253 35.65 -9.43 12.81
N TYR A 254 35.03 -8.27 12.60
CA TYR A 254 35.51 -7.00 13.14
C TYR A 254 35.31 -6.89 14.66
N PHE A 255 34.31 -7.59 15.22
CA PHE A 255 34.23 -7.79 16.67
C PHE A 255 35.44 -8.58 17.18
N GLY A 256 35.84 -9.63 16.47
CA GLY A 256 37.00 -10.45 16.82
C GLY A 256 38.33 -9.72 16.75
N TYR A 257 38.48 -8.74 15.85
CA TYR A 257 39.70 -7.94 15.74
C TYR A 257 40.01 -7.16 17.00
N ASP A 258 39.00 -6.59 17.66
CA ASP A 258 39.18 -5.72 18.82
C ASP A 258 38.82 -6.38 20.16
N TYR A 259 38.11 -7.50 20.16
CA TYR A 259 37.77 -8.21 21.39
C TYR A 259 38.96 -9.03 21.93
N ARG A 260 39.48 -8.66 23.11
CA ARG A 260 40.52 -9.42 23.83
C ARG A 260 40.10 -9.79 25.25
N SER A 261 39.26 -8.97 25.85
CA SER A 261 38.70 -9.16 27.19
C SER A 261 37.31 -8.50 27.29
N PRO A 262 36.50 -8.82 28.32
CA PRO A 262 35.17 -8.20 28.51
C PRO A 262 35.18 -6.66 28.59
N LYS A 263 36.32 -6.04 28.92
CA LYS A 263 36.45 -4.58 28.95
C LYS A 263 36.54 -3.95 27.56
N ASP A 264 36.87 -4.74 26.55
CA ASP A 264 37.05 -4.29 25.16
C ASP A 264 35.74 -4.36 24.36
N ILE A 265 34.66 -4.88 24.95
CA ILE A 265 33.33 -5.01 24.31
C ILE A 265 32.87 -3.69 23.70
N PRO A 266 32.97 -2.51 24.34
CA PRO A 266 32.53 -1.25 23.72
C PRO A 266 33.30 -0.91 22.44
N THR A 267 34.61 -1.15 22.42
CA THR A 267 35.49 -0.91 21.26
C THR A 267 35.21 -1.93 20.17
N ALA A 268 35.11 -3.22 20.53
CA ALA A 268 34.81 -4.30 19.60
C ALA A 268 33.42 -4.18 18.96
N VAL A 269 32.41 -3.74 19.72
CA VAL A 269 31.07 -3.45 19.19
C VAL A 269 31.11 -2.23 18.26
N LYS A 270 31.91 -1.20 18.58
CA LYS A 270 32.08 -0.03 17.71
C LYS A 270 32.75 -0.41 16.39
N ALA A 271 33.83 -1.20 16.42
CA ALA A 271 34.49 -1.67 15.20
C ALA A 271 33.60 -2.59 14.38
N ALA A 272 32.88 -3.51 15.03
CA ALA A 272 31.87 -4.33 14.36
C ALA A 272 30.80 -3.46 13.68
N TYR A 273 30.35 -2.38 14.33
CA TYR A 273 29.37 -1.44 13.78
C TYR A 273 29.91 -0.61 12.59
N ASP A 274 31.12 -0.08 12.71
CA ASP A 274 31.75 0.74 11.68
C ASP A 274 31.93 -0.04 10.37
N HIS A 275 32.01 -1.38 10.45
CA HIS A 275 32.25 -2.29 9.32
C HIS A 275 31.08 -3.26 9.02
N VAL A 276 29.97 -3.25 9.77
CA VAL A 276 28.85 -4.22 9.58
C VAL A 276 28.20 -4.11 8.20
N MET A 277 28.27 -2.94 7.59
CA MET A 277 27.72 -2.66 6.27
C MET A 277 28.77 -2.75 5.16
N ASP A 278 30.02 -3.10 5.46
CA ASP A 278 31.03 -3.27 4.41
C ASP A 278 30.59 -4.38 3.45
N ASP A 279 30.80 -4.18 2.14
CA ASP A 279 30.47 -5.14 1.08
C ASP A 279 28.99 -5.58 0.95
N TRP A 280 28.04 -4.98 1.69
CA TRP A 280 26.62 -5.36 1.63
C TRP A 280 25.98 -5.14 0.24
N GLN A 281 26.46 -4.12 -0.50
CA GLN A 281 26.01 -3.85 -1.87
C GLN A 281 26.53 -4.93 -2.84
N ASP A 282 27.75 -5.42 -2.62
CA ASP A 282 28.38 -6.46 -3.43
C ASP A 282 27.67 -7.80 -3.20
N ALA A 283 27.30 -8.11 -1.96
CA ALA A 283 26.48 -9.26 -1.56
C ALA A 283 25.05 -9.22 -2.14
N LEU A 284 24.40 -8.05 -2.15
CA LEU A 284 23.06 -7.89 -2.74
C LEU A 284 23.08 -8.10 -4.26
N VAL A 285 24.12 -7.59 -4.95
CA VAL A 285 24.28 -7.71 -6.41
C VAL A 285 24.73 -9.11 -6.82
N GLY A 286 25.63 -9.74 -6.04
CA GLY A 286 26.10 -11.11 -6.23
C GLY A 286 24.95 -12.12 -6.21
N GLY A 287 24.12 -12.10 -5.17
CA GLY A 287 23.00 -13.04 -5.02
C GLY A 287 21.88 -12.83 -6.04
N ILE A 288 21.60 -11.59 -6.45
CA ILE A 288 20.64 -11.29 -7.52
C ILE A 288 21.19 -11.72 -8.90
N GLY A 289 22.49 -11.57 -9.14
CA GLY A 289 23.12 -11.90 -10.41
C GLY A 289 23.38 -13.40 -10.61
N ALA A 290 23.66 -14.17 -9.55
CA ALA A 290 23.82 -15.63 -9.59
C ALA A 290 22.53 -16.34 -10.06
N GLY A 291 21.36 -15.82 -9.70
CA GLY A 291 20.08 -16.32 -10.20
C GLY A 291 19.90 -16.17 -11.72
N GLY A 292 20.56 -15.20 -12.37
CA GLY A 292 20.37 -14.87 -13.79
C GLY A 292 21.23 -15.67 -14.79
N MET A 293 22.48 -15.98 -14.45
CA MET A 293 23.44 -16.54 -15.41
C MET A 293 23.27 -18.04 -15.73
N VAL A 294 22.51 -18.80 -14.93
CA VAL A 294 22.24 -20.23 -15.21
C VAL A 294 21.44 -20.43 -16.52
N SER A 295 20.86 -19.36 -17.10
CA SER A 295 20.14 -19.41 -18.38
C SER A 295 21.00 -19.16 -19.63
N VAL A 296 22.26 -18.74 -19.49
CA VAL A 296 23.10 -18.27 -20.63
C VAL A 296 24.12 -19.32 -21.10
N VAL A 297 24.38 -20.41 -20.36
CA VAL A 297 25.44 -21.39 -20.70
C VAL A 297 24.89 -22.77 -21.13
N LEU A 298 23.68 -22.85 -21.66
CA LEU A 298 23.22 -24.04 -22.39
C LEU A 298 22.82 -23.67 -23.83
N PRO A 299 23.45 -24.25 -24.87
CA PRO A 299 23.20 -23.87 -26.25
C PRO A 299 21.84 -24.41 -26.73
N GLY A 300 20.86 -23.52 -26.87
CA GLY A 300 19.56 -23.80 -27.48
C GLY A 300 19.43 -23.14 -28.85
N THR A 301 19.54 -23.95 -29.90
CA THR A 301 19.07 -23.79 -31.29
C THR A 301 18.69 -22.38 -31.81
N ARG A 302 19.52 -21.90 -32.74
CA ARG A 302 19.28 -20.82 -33.73
C ARG A 302 17.84 -20.81 -34.27
N GLY A 303 17.11 -19.73 -34.02
CA GLY A 303 15.97 -19.26 -34.81
C GLY A 303 16.41 -18.09 -35.70
N LYS A 304 15.95 -18.09 -36.95
CA LYS A 304 16.34 -17.17 -38.04
C LYS A 304 16.12 -15.69 -37.72
N GLU A 305 17.08 -14.87 -38.16
CA GLU A 305 16.95 -13.42 -38.35
C GLU A 305 15.84 -13.11 -39.38
N LEU A 306 14.97 -12.16 -39.05
CA LEU A 306 14.15 -11.42 -39.99
C LEU A 306 14.60 -9.96 -39.92
N SER A 307 15.02 -9.44 -41.07
CA SER A 307 15.39 -8.06 -41.32
C SER A 307 14.20 -7.12 -41.11
N GLU A 308 14.40 -6.05 -40.33
CA GLU A 308 13.51 -4.90 -40.26
C GLU A 308 13.53 -4.14 -41.59
N PRO A 309 12.37 -3.70 -42.13
CA PRO A 309 12.35 -2.64 -43.11
C PRO A 309 12.27 -1.28 -42.41
N ASP A 310 13.10 -0.38 -42.92
CA ASP A 310 13.15 1.05 -42.64
C ASP A 310 11.81 1.71 -43.02
N ILE A 311 11.12 2.33 -42.06
CA ILE A 311 9.91 3.13 -42.32
C ILE A 311 10.08 4.48 -41.63
N THR A 312 10.33 5.50 -42.45
CA THR A 312 10.16 6.91 -42.07
C THR A 312 8.68 7.26 -42.04
N PRO A 313 8.18 8.00 -41.03
CA PRO A 313 6.78 8.40 -40.97
C PRO A 313 6.46 9.51 -41.99
N PRO A 314 5.30 9.49 -42.66
CA PRO A 314 4.89 10.56 -43.55
C PRO A 314 4.46 11.80 -42.76
N THR A 315 4.77 12.98 -43.30
CA THR A 315 4.36 14.29 -42.79
C THR A 315 2.86 14.57 -43.06
N VAL A 316 2.27 15.40 -42.20
CA VAL A 316 0.83 15.71 -42.06
C VAL A 316 0.19 16.40 -43.29
N GLU A 317 0.93 16.68 -44.36
CA GLU A 317 0.41 17.40 -45.55
C GLU A 317 -0.14 16.51 -46.69
N GLU A 318 -0.08 15.18 -46.60
CA GLU A 318 -0.60 14.29 -47.66
C GLU A 318 -2.02 13.72 -47.45
N LEU A 319 -2.73 14.09 -46.37
CA LEU A 319 -4.03 13.48 -46.03
C LEU A 319 -5.28 14.21 -46.56
N THR A 320 -5.17 15.18 -47.47
CA THR A 320 -6.35 15.79 -48.10
C THR A 320 -6.19 15.99 -49.59
N LYS A 321 -6.48 14.93 -50.36
CA LYS A 321 -7.23 14.90 -51.63
C LYS A 321 -6.83 13.68 -52.45
N LYS A 322 -7.68 12.65 -52.46
CA LYS A 322 -7.82 11.77 -53.63
C LYS A 322 -9.31 11.55 -53.91
N PRO A 323 -9.77 11.69 -55.16
CA PRO A 323 -11.11 11.27 -55.54
C PRO A 323 -11.19 9.75 -55.48
N ILE A 324 -12.34 9.23 -55.06
CA ILE A 324 -12.65 7.80 -55.11
C ILE A 324 -12.57 7.37 -56.57
N GLU A 325 -11.53 6.62 -56.94
CA GLU A 325 -11.50 5.89 -58.20
C GLU A 325 -12.59 4.81 -58.13
N GLU A 326 -13.46 4.83 -59.14
CA GLU A 326 -14.56 3.91 -59.34
C GLU A 326 -13.97 2.53 -59.67
N ILE A 327 -13.87 1.67 -58.66
CA ILE A 327 -13.43 0.28 -58.84
C ILE A 327 -14.61 -0.48 -59.48
N GLU A 328 -14.46 -0.93 -60.72
CA GLU A 328 -15.46 -1.80 -61.36
C GLU A 328 -15.63 -3.10 -60.54
N PRO A 329 -16.87 -3.52 -60.23
CA PRO A 329 -17.12 -4.74 -59.46
C PRO A 329 -16.61 -5.98 -60.22
N GLN A 330 -15.80 -6.80 -59.57
CA GLN A 330 -15.15 -7.96 -60.21
C GLN A 330 -16.06 -9.19 -60.30
N THR A 331 -17.12 -9.23 -59.48
CA THR A 331 -18.08 -10.34 -59.41
C THR A 331 -19.52 -9.83 -59.27
N PRO A 332 -20.54 -10.64 -59.60
CA PRO A 332 -21.93 -10.29 -59.32
C PRO A 332 -22.20 -9.98 -57.84
N ASP A 333 -21.56 -10.72 -56.92
CA ASP A 333 -21.66 -10.46 -55.48
C ASP A 333 -21.03 -9.11 -55.09
N HIS A 334 -19.91 -8.73 -55.71
CA HIS A 334 -19.32 -7.40 -55.52
C HIS A 334 -20.25 -6.29 -56.02
N ALA A 335 -20.89 -6.47 -57.17
CA ALA A 335 -21.85 -5.51 -57.70
C ALA A 335 -23.05 -5.33 -56.75
N ILE A 336 -23.57 -6.42 -56.18
CA ILE A 336 -24.65 -6.39 -55.19
C ILE A 336 -24.16 -5.72 -53.90
N GLY A 337 -23.01 -6.10 -53.36
CA GLY A 337 -22.46 -5.48 -52.15
C GLY A 337 -22.23 -3.98 -52.29
N HIS A 338 -21.81 -3.52 -53.47
CA HIS A 338 -21.70 -2.09 -53.78
C HIS A 338 -23.05 -1.36 -53.72
N GLN A 339 -24.16 -1.99 -54.10
CA GLN A 339 -25.52 -1.41 -53.94
C GLN A 339 -25.88 -1.19 -52.45
N TYR A 340 -25.30 -2.00 -51.56
CA TYR A 340 -25.41 -1.86 -50.11
C TYR A 340 -24.27 -1.04 -49.48
N GLY A 341 -23.42 -0.40 -50.30
CA GLY A 341 -22.33 0.48 -49.85
C GLY A 341 -21.09 -0.25 -49.32
N LEU A 342 -20.90 -1.53 -49.67
CA LEU A 342 -19.72 -2.32 -49.29
C LEU A 342 -18.64 -2.29 -50.37
N THR A 343 -17.37 -2.33 -49.97
CA THR A 343 -16.25 -2.55 -50.89
C THR A 343 -16.11 -4.04 -51.24
N ASN A 344 -15.41 -4.36 -52.34
CA ASN A 344 -15.13 -5.76 -52.74
C ASN A 344 -14.54 -6.60 -51.59
N GLU A 345 -13.59 -6.04 -50.84
CA GLU A 345 -12.98 -6.71 -49.68
C GLU A 345 -13.98 -6.97 -48.55
N GLN A 346 -14.90 -6.03 -48.31
CA GLN A 346 -15.96 -6.21 -47.31
C GLN A 346 -16.96 -7.29 -47.72
N VAL A 347 -17.28 -7.40 -49.01
CA VAL A 347 -18.13 -8.46 -49.55
C VAL A 347 -17.48 -9.83 -49.37
N ASP A 348 -16.20 -9.96 -49.74
CA ASP A 348 -15.44 -11.21 -49.59
C ASP A 348 -15.31 -11.62 -48.12
N ASN A 349 -15.06 -10.66 -47.23
CA ASN A 349 -15.00 -10.90 -45.79
C ASN A 349 -16.34 -11.39 -45.24
N ARG A 350 -17.47 -10.80 -45.65
CA ARG A 350 -18.80 -11.26 -45.19
C ARG A 350 -19.15 -12.65 -45.68
N LEU A 351 -18.82 -12.99 -46.93
CA LEU A 351 -19.00 -14.35 -47.45
C LEU A 351 -18.13 -15.36 -46.68
N ASN A 352 -16.89 -15.00 -46.37
CA ASN A 352 -16.00 -15.84 -45.57
C ASN A 352 -16.49 -16.04 -44.13
N GLU A 353 -16.97 -14.97 -43.48
CA GLU A 353 -17.57 -15.05 -42.14
C GLU A 353 -18.81 -15.95 -42.13
N ALA A 354 -19.69 -15.83 -43.13
CA ALA A 354 -20.86 -16.67 -43.27
C ALA A 354 -20.50 -18.16 -43.45
N ASP A 355 -19.45 -18.49 -44.20
CA ASP A 355 -18.97 -19.87 -44.34
C ASP A 355 -18.31 -20.41 -43.06
N LEU A 356 -17.51 -19.59 -42.36
CA LEU A 356 -16.93 -19.95 -41.06
C LEU A 356 -18.01 -20.23 -40.01
N ARG A 357 -19.02 -19.36 -39.93
CA ARG A 357 -20.15 -19.51 -39.02
C ARG A 357 -20.98 -20.75 -39.33
N TYR A 358 -21.21 -21.05 -40.60
CA TYR A 358 -21.85 -22.28 -41.04
C TYR A 358 -21.08 -23.53 -40.57
N ARG A 359 -19.74 -23.54 -40.72
CA ARG A 359 -18.89 -24.66 -40.28
C ARG A 359 -18.93 -24.84 -38.77
N GLU A 360 -18.86 -23.74 -38.00
CA GLU A 360 -18.97 -23.76 -36.54
C GLU A 360 -20.30 -24.39 -36.09
N LEU A 361 -21.42 -23.90 -36.62
CA LEU A 361 -22.75 -24.39 -36.28
C LEU A 361 -22.95 -25.86 -36.70
N LYS A 362 -22.37 -26.27 -37.82
CA LYS A 362 -22.43 -27.66 -38.30
C LYS A 362 -21.63 -28.62 -37.42
N LEU A 363 -20.53 -28.18 -36.81
CA LEU A 363 -19.69 -28.97 -35.91
C LEU A 363 -20.29 -29.13 -34.50
N LYS A 364 -21.16 -28.20 -34.09
CA LYS A 364 -21.88 -28.28 -32.81
C LYS A 364 -22.88 -29.44 -32.81
N GLU A 365 -23.01 -30.19 -31.71
CA GLU A 365 -23.98 -31.30 -31.63
C GLU A 365 -25.43 -30.79 -31.72
N THR A 366 -26.35 -31.60 -32.26
CA THR A 366 -27.69 -31.13 -32.67
C THR A 366 -28.57 -30.71 -31.49
N ASP A 367 -28.38 -31.35 -30.35
CA ASP A 367 -29.00 -31.08 -29.06
C ASP A 367 -28.40 -29.86 -28.34
N GLU A 368 -27.15 -29.50 -28.64
CA GLU A 368 -26.50 -28.29 -28.11
C GLU A 368 -26.85 -27.00 -28.88
N ARG A 369 -27.49 -27.12 -30.07
CA ARG A 369 -27.93 -25.95 -30.86
C ARG A 369 -29.21 -25.35 -30.29
N THR A 370 -29.21 -24.04 -30.04
CA THR A 370 -30.43 -23.29 -29.70
C THR A 370 -31.39 -23.23 -30.90
N PRO A 371 -32.69 -22.94 -30.72
CA PRO A 371 -33.63 -22.78 -31.84
C PRO A 371 -33.15 -21.75 -32.87
N THR A 372 -32.60 -20.62 -32.41
CA THR A 372 -32.05 -19.58 -33.29
C THR A 372 -30.82 -20.06 -34.05
N GLU A 373 -29.94 -20.85 -33.44
CA GLU A 373 -28.78 -21.47 -34.12
C GLU A 373 -29.21 -22.50 -35.16
N ARG A 374 -30.33 -23.21 -34.95
CA ARG A 374 -30.89 -24.13 -35.95
C ARG A 374 -31.45 -23.38 -37.16
N ASP A 375 -32.15 -22.28 -36.92
CA ASP A 375 -32.68 -21.43 -37.98
C ASP A 375 -31.55 -20.73 -38.75
N GLU A 376 -30.52 -20.25 -38.04
CA GLU A 376 -29.31 -19.67 -38.62
C GLU A 376 -28.54 -20.68 -39.46
N LEU A 377 -28.35 -21.91 -38.98
CA LEU A 377 -27.74 -22.99 -39.75
C LEU A 377 -28.58 -23.35 -40.99
N ALA A 378 -29.91 -23.40 -40.87
CA ALA A 378 -30.82 -23.66 -41.99
C ALA A 378 -30.80 -22.52 -43.04
N PHE A 379 -30.56 -21.29 -42.62
CA PHE A 379 -30.37 -20.15 -43.51
C PHE A 379 -29.00 -20.20 -44.19
N LEU A 380 -27.90 -20.29 -43.43
CA LEU A 380 -26.53 -20.30 -43.96
C LEU A 380 -26.25 -21.54 -44.82
N SER A 381 -26.91 -22.67 -44.55
CA SER A 381 -26.81 -23.85 -45.42
C SER A 381 -27.27 -23.59 -46.85
N ARG A 382 -28.21 -22.65 -47.04
CA ARG A 382 -28.76 -22.23 -48.34
C ARG A 382 -28.08 -20.99 -48.92
N ASN A 383 -27.62 -20.07 -48.06
CA ASN A 383 -27.29 -18.70 -48.47
C ASN A 383 -25.84 -18.26 -48.17
N ARG A 384 -24.97 -19.11 -47.60
CA ARG A 384 -23.60 -18.67 -47.21
C ARG A 384 -22.71 -18.19 -48.37
N THR A 385 -23.07 -18.47 -49.61
CA THR A 385 -22.38 -18.00 -50.82
C THR A 385 -23.20 -16.98 -51.63
N ASN A 386 -24.26 -16.42 -51.03
CA ASN A 386 -25.14 -15.45 -51.68
C ASN A 386 -25.15 -14.18 -50.82
N ILE A 387 -24.40 -13.16 -51.25
CA ILE A 387 -24.24 -11.93 -50.47
C ILE A 387 -25.57 -11.17 -50.35
N GLU A 388 -26.41 -11.19 -51.39
CA GLU A 388 -27.72 -10.52 -51.40
C GLU A 388 -28.59 -11.04 -50.26
N ALA A 389 -28.71 -12.37 -50.15
CA ALA A 389 -29.51 -12.99 -49.11
C ALA A 389 -28.96 -12.69 -47.70
N ILE A 390 -27.63 -12.67 -47.52
CA ILE A 390 -26.98 -12.33 -46.24
C ILE A 390 -27.30 -10.88 -45.87
N LEU A 391 -27.12 -9.95 -46.81
CA LEU A 391 -27.36 -8.52 -46.60
C LEU A 391 -28.84 -8.20 -46.38
N GLU A 392 -29.75 -8.83 -47.11
CA GLU A 392 -31.20 -8.68 -46.88
C GLU A 392 -31.59 -9.14 -45.48
N ARG A 393 -31.01 -10.22 -44.96
CA ARG A 393 -31.29 -10.69 -43.60
C ARG A 393 -30.72 -9.75 -42.53
N GLU A 394 -29.56 -9.14 -42.78
CA GLU A 394 -28.92 -8.19 -41.85
C GLU A 394 -29.58 -6.81 -41.87
N THR A 395 -30.14 -6.41 -43.02
CA THR A 395 -30.81 -5.12 -43.22
C THR A 395 -32.31 -5.18 -42.95
N GLN A 396 -32.89 -6.38 -42.77
CA GLN A 396 -34.24 -6.51 -42.26
C GLN A 396 -34.32 -5.85 -40.88
N PRO A 397 -35.22 -4.87 -40.69
CA PRO A 397 -35.35 -4.20 -39.39
C PRO A 397 -35.66 -5.28 -38.35
N VAL A 398 -34.75 -5.44 -37.39
CA VAL A 398 -34.99 -6.29 -36.22
C VAL A 398 -36.17 -5.66 -35.52
N THR A 399 -37.37 -6.20 -35.76
CA THR A 399 -38.55 -5.78 -34.99
C THR A 399 -38.21 -6.01 -33.53
N PRO A 400 -38.11 -4.95 -32.71
CA PRO A 400 -37.76 -5.11 -31.31
C PRO A 400 -38.74 -6.09 -30.68
N PRO A 401 -38.29 -6.98 -29.78
CA PRO A 401 -39.17 -7.94 -29.16
C PRO A 401 -40.30 -7.18 -28.47
N LYS A 402 -41.54 -7.30 -28.99
CA LYS A 402 -42.71 -6.64 -28.41
C LYS A 402 -42.69 -6.87 -26.90
N ILE A 403 -42.51 -5.80 -26.12
CA ILE A 403 -42.46 -5.87 -24.66
C ILE A 403 -43.68 -6.66 -24.23
N LYS A 404 -43.46 -7.80 -23.55
CA LYS A 404 -44.57 -8.56 -22.98
C LYS A 404 -45.34 -7.61 -22.06
N ARG A 405 -46.57 -7.27 -22.45
CA ARG A 405 -47.47 -6.36 -21.75
C ARG A 405 -47.96 -7.03 -20.45
N SER A 406 -47.05 -7.15 -19.48
CA SER A 406 -47.37 -7.59 -18.13
C SER A 406 -47.92 -6.42 -17.32
N LYS A 407 -48.68 -6.69 -16.25
CA LYS A 407 -49.25 -5.66 -15.36
C LYS A 407 -48.19 -4.68 -14.82
N LYS A 408 -46.96 -5.17 -14.59
CA LYS A 408 -45.83 -4.33 -14.13
C LYS A 408 -45.27 -3.48 -15.28
N ASN A 409 -45.09 -4.07 -16.46
CA ASN A 409 -44.53 -3.37 -17.61
C ASN A 409 -45.45 -2.27 -18.12
N LEU A 410 -46.77 -2.50 -18.14
CA LEU A 410 -47.72 -1.45 -18.51
C LEU A 410 -47.70 -0.26 -17.56
N LEU A 411 -47.58 -0.51 -16.26
CA LEU A 411 -47.47 0.58 -15.28
C LEU A 411 -46.21 1.43 -15.54
N VAL A 412 -45.07 0.76 -15.78
CA VAL A 412 -43.81 1.44 -16.09
C VAL A 412 -43.91 2.20 -17.42
N LEU A 413 -44.53 1.59 -18.44
CA LEU A 413 -44.66 2.16 -19.76
C LEU A 413 -45.57 3.39 -19.77
N GLY A 414 -46.72 3.35 -19.08
CA GLY A 414 -47.61 4.50 -18.96
C GLY A 414 -46.94 5.70 -18.27
N HIS A 415 -46.22 5.47 -17.17
CA HIS A 415 -45.46 6.52 -16.50
C HIS A 415 -44.27 7.03 -17.33
N LYS A 416 -43.68 6.17 -18.18
CA LYS A 416 -42.59 6.55 -19.08
C LYS A 416 -43.09 7.49 -20.17
N ILE A 417 -44.18 7.13 -20.87
CA ILE A 417 -44.79 7.96 -21.92
C ILE A 417 -45.15 9.34 -21.37
N ALA A 418 -45.80 9.37 -20.21
CA ALA A 418 -46.22 10.63 -19.60
C ALA A 418 -45.05 11.57 -19.28
N ARG A 419 -43.92 11.00 -18.84
CA ARG A 419 -42.72 11.78 -18.55
C ARG A 419 -42.06 12.31 -19.82
N GLU A 420 -41.97 11.50 -20.86
CA GLU A 420 -41.38 11.91 -22.15
C GLU A 420 -42.25 12.94 -22.88
N ALA A 421 -43.56 12.90 -22.64
CA ALA A 421 -44.52 13.89 -23.12
C ALA A 421 -44.62 15.14 -22.22
N GLU A 422 -43.79 15.24 -21.17
CA GLU A 422 -43.81 16.34 -20.18
C GLU A 422 -45.19 16.61 -19.55
N LEU A 423 -46.02 15.57 -19.43
CA LEU A 423 -47.35 15.71 -18.82
C LEU A 423 -47.22 15.99 -17.34
N THR A 424 -47.96 16.99 -16.87
CA THR A 424 -48.17 17.21 -15.45
C THR A 424 -48.90 16.01 -14.83
N ASP A 425 -48.72 15.83 -13.52
CA ASP A 425 -49.42 14.80 -12.74
C ASP A 425 -50.95 14.88 -12.89
N GLU A 426 -51.47 16.07 -13.16
CA GLU A 426 -52.91 16.35 -13.29
C GLU A 426 -53.40 15.97 -14.70
N GLU A 427 -52.68 16.40 -15.75
CA GLU A 427 -52.96 15.99 -17.13
C GLU A 427 -52.90 14.47 -17.31
N TYR A 428 -51.88 13.82 -16.74
CA TYR A 428 -51.77 12.36 -16.77
C TYR A 428 -52.97 11.66 -16.12
N ARG A 429 -53.48 12.21 -15.01
CA ARG A 429 -54.66 11.66 -14.31
C ARG A 429 -55.95 11.94 -15.06
N ASP A 430 -56.06 13.10 -15.69
CA ASP A 430 -57.23 13.47 -16.48
C ASP A 430 -57.32 12.61 -17.74
N ILE A 431 -56.20 12.31 -18.40
CA ILE A 431 -56.16 11.34 -19.51
C ILE A 431 -56.50 9.94 -19.00
N ALA A 432 -55.97 9.53 -17.83
CA ALA A 432 -56.30 8.24 -17.23
C ALA A 432 -57.80 8.09 -16.94
N GLU A 433 -58.40 9.14 -16.39
CA GLU A 433 -59.84 9.21 -16.10
C GLU A 433 -60.68 9.26 -17.37
N MET A 434 -60.26 10.03 -18.37
CA MET A 434 -60.94 10.12 -19.66
C MET A 434 -60.95 8.78 -20.39
N VAL A 435 -59.82 8.05 -20.40
CA VAL A 435 -59.68 6.79 -21.14
C VAL A 435 -60.31 5.61 -20.39
N THR A 436 -60.22 5.57 -19.07
CA THR A 436 -60.60 4.36 -18.29
C THR A 436 -61.65 4.58 -17.22
N GLY A 437 -62.10 5.82 -17.00
CA GLY A 437 -62.96 6.20 -15.88
C GLY A 437 -62.24 6.19 -14.51
N LYS A 438 -60.90 6.05 -14.48
CA LYS A 438 -60.11 5.98 -13.25
C LYS A 438 -58.90 6.90 -13.30
N ARG A 439 -58.74 7.74 -12.29
CA ARG A 439 -57.60 8.67 -12.15
C ARG A 439 -56.25 8.00 -11.87
N SER A 440 -56.22 6.71 -11.53
CA SER A 440 -55.00 6.04 -11.06
C SER A 440 -54.82 4.68 -11.73
N MET A 441 -53.65 4.48 -12.35
CA MET A 441 -53.27 3.19 -12.93
C MET A 441 -53.21 2.05 -11.91
N LYS A 442 -53.12 2.34 -10.61
CA LYS A 442 -53.12 1.31 -9.57
C LYS A 442 -54.48 0.61 -9.48
N ASP A 443 -55.55 1.35 -9.75
CA ASP A 443 -56.94 0.94 -9.61
C ASP A 443 -57.51 0.38 -10.92
N MET A 444 -56.76 0.51 -12.01
CA MET A 444 -57.02 -0.11 -13.30
C MET A 444 -56.73 -1.63 -13.27
N SER A 445 -57.64 -2.39 -13.88
CA SER A 445 -57.46 -3.77 -14.31
C SER A 445 -56.39 -3.85 -15.40
N MET A 446 -55.94 -5.07 -15.71
CA MET A 446 -54.93 -5.26 -16.77
C MET A 446 -55.41 -4.75 -18.14
N LYS A 447 -56.70 -4.91 -18.45
CA LYS A 447 -57.30 -4.44 -19.70
C LYS A 447 -57.32 -2.91 -19.75
N GLU A 448 -57.80 -2.26 -18.69
CA GLU A 448 -57.83 -0.79 -18.58
C GLU A 448 -56.41 -0.18 -18.62
N LYS A 449 -55.42 -0.80 -17.96
CA LYS A 449 -54.02 -0.35 -18.08
C LYS A 449 -53.51 -0.44 -19.51
N ASN A 450 -53.91 -1.48 -20.23
CA ASN A 450 -53.45 -1.69 -21.59
C ASN A 450 -54.08 -0.67 -22.54
N GLU A 451 -55.35 -0.38 -22.33
CA GLU A 451 -56.12 0.64 -23.04
C GLU A 451 -55.54 2.03 -22.78
N PHE A 452 -55.31 2.38 -21.52
CA PHE A 452 -54.67 3.64 -21.13
C PHE A 452 -53.27 3.80 -21.74
N VAL A 453 -52.42 2.79 -21.63
CA VAL A 453 -51.06 2.84 -22.20
C VAL A 453 -51.12 2.93 -23.72
N SER A 454 -52.05 2.25 -24.38
CA SER A 454 -52.21 2.35 -25.84
C SER A 454 -52.70 3.74 -26.26
N ALA A 455 -53.60 4.35 -25.49
CA ALA A 455 -54.06 5.71 -25.73
C ALA A 455 -52.93 6.75 -25.55
N LEU A 456 -52.06 6.55 -24.56
CA LEU A 456 -50.85 7.35 -24.39
C LEU A 456 -49.86 7.14 -25.56
N GLU A 457 -49.64 5.90 -26.00
CA GLU A 457 -48.80 5.59 -27.16
C GLU A 457 -49.35 6.21 -28.45
N GLU A 458 -50.67 6.24 -28.62
CA GLU A 458 -51.34 6.86 -29.77
C GLU A 458 -51.23 8.39 -29.74
N SER A 459 -51.39 9.00 -28.57
CA SER A 459 -51.40 10.47 -28.42
C SER A 459 -50.01 11.09 -28.43
N TYR A 460 -49.01 10.40 -27.87
CA TYR A 460 -47.67 10.95 -27.62
C TYR A 460 -46.55 10.14 -28.29
N GLY A 461 -46.91 9.09 -29.04
CA GLY A 461 -45.97 8.14 -29.61
C GLY A 461 -45.61 7.03 -28.62
N THR A 462 -45.23 5.87 -29.16
CA THR A 462 -44.49 4.89 -28.37
C THR A 462 -43.19 5.54 -27.91
N PRO A 463 -42.84 5.45 -26.61
CA PRO A 463 -41.53 5.87 -26.14
C PRO A 463 -40.52 5.21 -27.05
N LYS A 464 -39.57 5.97 -27.61
CA LYS A 464 -38.39 5.31 -28.15
C LYS A 464 -37.90 4.41 -27.02
N GLU A 465 -37.74 3.11 -27.29
CA GLU A 465 -36.87 2.32 -26.43
C GLU A 465 -35.57 3.10 -26.48
N LEU A 466 -35.24 3.75 -25.36
CA LEU A 466 -34.00 4.48 -25.24
C LEU A 466 -32.96 3.42 -25.53
N LEU A 467 -32.38 3.48 -26.73
CA LEU A 467 -31.32 2.59 -27.08
C LEU A 467 -30.20 2.87 -26.06
N PRO A 468 -29.32 1.91 -25.76
CA PRO A 468 -28.11 2.23 -25.02
C PRO A 468 -27.37 3.47 -25.58
N GLU A 469 -27.59 3.78 -26.86
CA GLU A 469 -27.15 5.01 -27.55
C GLU A 469 -27.82 6.31 -27.09
N ASP A 470 -29.09 6.27 -26.64
CA ASP A 470 -29.82 7.45 -26.17
C ASP A 470 -29.47 7.83 -24.70
N TYR A 471 -28.71 6.98 -24.01
CA TYR A 471 -28.19 7.20 -22.65
C TYR A 471 -26.73 7.66 -22.64
N ASP A 472 -26.31 8.43 -23.64
CA ASP A 472 -24.99 9.07 -23.67
C ASP A 472 -24.96 10.26 -22.70
N MET A 473 -25.23 9.99 -21.41
CA MET A 473 -25.17 11.00 -20.37
C MET A 473 -23.75 11.56 -20.33
N PRO A 474 -23.58 12.88 -20.52
CA PRO A 474 -22.29 13.50 -20.38
C PRO A 474 -21.87 13.36 -18.92
N ILE A 475 -20.69 12.78 -18.73
CA ILE A 475 -20.05 12.64 -17.42
C ILE A 475 -18.64 13.19 -17.48
N THR A 476 -18.11 13.52 -16.32
CA THR A 476 -16.72 13.94 -16.16
C THR A 476 -15.95 12.82 -15.50
N VAL A 477 -14.92 12.31 -16.17
CA VAL A 477 -13.99 11.32 -15.62
C VAL A 477 -12.60 11.93 -15.59
N ALA A 478 -11.97 11.96 -14.42
CA ALA A 478 -10.65 12.56 -14.22
C ALA A 478 -10.52 14.00 -14.78
N GLY A 479 -11.61 14.78 -14.72
CA GLY A 479 -11.66 16.15 -15.25
C GLY A 479 -11.87 16.27 -16.77
N ARG A 480 -12.09 15.15 -17.48
CA ARG A 480 -12.39 15.12 -18.91
C ARG A 480 -13.88 14.85 -19.13
N ALA A 481 -14.53 15.64 -19.97
CA ALA A 481 -15.88 15.36 -20.44
C ALA A 481 -15.86 14.10 -21.32
N THR A 482 -16.69 13.12 -21.00
CA THR A 482 -16.84 11.86 -21.71
C THR A 482 -18.28 11.37 -21.52
N SER A 483 -18.57 10.12 -21.89
CA SER A 483 -19.88 9.50 -21.66
C SER A 483 -19.74 8.13 -21.01
N MET A 484 -20.80 7.70 -20.31
CA MET A 484 -20.84 6.36 -19.72
C MET A 484 -20.68 5.25 -20.77
N ARG A 485 -21.08 5.50 -22.01
CA ARG A 485 -20.92 4.56 -23.13
C ARG A 485 -19.46 4.39 -23.53
N VAL A 486 -18.72 5.49 -23.70
CA VAL A 486 -17.28 5.43 -24.00
C VAL A 486 -16.55 4.70 -22.88
N VAL A 487 -16.82 5.08 -21.63
CA VAL A 487 -16.24 4.43 -20.44
C VAL A 487 -16.57 2.93 -20.41
N ARG A 488 -17.81 2.54 -20.68
CA ARG A 488 -18.23 1.13 -20.72
C ARG A 488 -17.53 0.36 -21.83
N ASN A 489 -17.44 0.92 -23.03
CA ASN A 489 -16.82 0.29 -24.18
C ASN A 489 -15.31 0.07 -23.95
N ASP A 490 -14.63 1.08 -23.42
CA ASP A 490 -13.19 0.97 -23.13
C ASP A 490 -12.94 0.00 -21.97
N ALA A 491 -13.82 -0.03 -20.97
CA ALA A 491 -13.74 -1.01 -19.89
C ALA A 491 -14.06 -2.43 -20.34
N ALA A 492 -14.98 -2.63 -21.29
CA ALA A 492 -15.22 -3.92 -21.91
C ALA A 492 -13.97 -4.39 -22.67
N LYS A 493 -13.38 -3.55 -23.53
CA LYS A 493 -12.11 -3.84 -24.24
C LYS A 493 -10.99 -4.18 -23.27
N THR A 494 -10.83 -3.38 -22.21
CA THR A 494 -9.80 -3.59 -21.18
C THR A 494 -10.03 -4.92 -20.46
N THR A 495 -11.27 -5.20 -20.09
CA THR A 495 -11.64 -6.45 -19.44
C THR A 495 -11.42 -7.64 -20.36
N GLU A 496 -11.67 -7.52 -21.67
CA GLU A 496 -11.40 -8.53 -22.70
C GLU A 496 -9.91 -8.75 -22.95
N ALA A 497 -9.07 -7.72 -22.77
CA ALA A 497 -7.62 -7.82 -22.84
C ALA A 497 -6.99 -8.45 -21.59
N LEU A 498 -7.67 -8.44 -20.43
CA LEU A 498 -7.14 -9.04 -19.19
C LEU A 498 -6.76 -10.52 -19.37
N VAL A 499 -5.58 -10.91 -18.88
CA VAL A 499 -5.18 -12.31 -18.88
C VAL A 499 -6.07 -13.11 -17.93
N ASP A 500 -6.62 -14.25 -18.38
CA ASP A 500 -7.39 -15.14 -17.50
C ASP A 500 -6.52 -15.54 -16.28
N LYS A 501 -6.99 -15.23 -15.07
CA LYS A 501 -6.28 -15.53 -13.83
C LYS A 501 -6.05 -17.03 -13.61
N LYS A 502 -6.81 -17.91 -14.25
CA LYS A 502 -6.49 -19.34 -14.26
C LYS A 502 -5.13 -19.60 -14.91
N LYS A 503 -4.78 -18.83 -15.94
CA LYS A 503 -3.50 -18.85 -16.65
C LYS A 503 -2.41 -18.05 -15.92
N VAL A 504 -2.79 -17.11 -15.07
CA VAL A 504 -1.85 -16.37 -14.20
C VAL A 504 -1.21 -17.35 -13.18
N PRO A 505 0.14 -17.47 -13.15
CA PRO A 505 0.85 -18.36 -12.25
C PRO A 505 0.42 -18.23 -10.78
N ALA A 506 0.33 -19.35 -10.04
CA ALA A 506 -0.09 -19.35 -8.64
C ALA A 506 0.78 -18.45 -7.72
N THR A 507 2.00 -18.14 -8.14
CA THR A 507 2.92 -17.20 -7.49
C THR A 507 2.48 -15.74 -7.54
N ILE A 508 1.60 -15.36 -8.49
CA ILE A 508 0.97 -14.04 -8.60
C ILE A 508 -0.37 -13.99 -7.83
N LYS A 509 -0.92 -15.15 -7.44
CA LYS A 509 -2.20 -15.27 -6.69
C LYS A 509 -2.08 -14.99 -5.18
N ILE A 510 -0.97 -14.42 -4.71
CA ILE A 510 -0.77 -14.09 -3.29
C ILE A 510 -1.84 -13.06 -2.88
N GLY A 511 -2.75 -13.46 -1.98
CA GLY A 511 -3.89 -12.64 -1.54
C GLY A 511 -5.27 -13.15 -1.98
N PHE A 512 -5.34 -14.11 -2.91
CA PHE A 512 -6.60 -14.57 -3.53
C PHE A 512 -7.00 -16.02 -3.19
N GLY A 513 -6.34 -16.67 -2.22
CA GLY A 513 -6.62 -18.05 -1.82
C GLY A 513 -7.88 -18.20 -0.96
N LYS A 514 -8.47 -19.41 -0.94
CA LYS A 514 -9.65 -19.78 -0.13
C LYS A 514 -9.47 -19.45 1.36
N THR A 515 -10.58 -19.13 2.02
CA THR A 515 -10.74 -18.62 3.40
C THR A 515 -10.38 -19.62 4.52
N GLY A 516 -9.17 -20.16 4.53
CA GLY A 516 -8.59 -20.80 5.73
C GLY A 516 -8.05 -19.76 6.71
N ALA A 517 -7.99 -20.05 8.02
CA ALA A 517 -7.50 -19.11 9.04
C ALA A 517 -6.07 -18.59 8.76
N ILE A 518 -5.18 -19.44 8.25
CA ILE A 518 -3.81 -19.07 7.85
C ILE A 518 -3.82 -18.13 6.63
N GLN A 519 -4.74 -18.35 5.69
CA GLN A 519 -4.88 -17.47 4.52
C GLN A 519 -5.52 -16.13 4.91
N GLY A 520 -6.48 -16.12 5.83
CA GLY A 520 -7.02 -14.90 6.42
C GLY A 520 -5.93 -14.07 7.10
N PHE A 521 -5.02 -14.75 7.83
CA PHE A 521 -3.84 -14.13 8.42
C PHE A 521 -2.88 -13.57 7.36
N LYS A 522 -2.52 -14.36 6.34
CA LYS A 522 -1.71 -13.88 5.21
C LYS A 522 -2.35 -12.71 4.48
N ASN A 523 -3.67 -12.75 4.28
CA ASN A 523 -4.39 -11.69 3.60
C ASN A 523 -4.37 -10.38 4.41
N PHE A 524 -4.50 -10.47 5.73
CA PHE A 524 -4.39 -9.34 6.65
C PHE A 524 -2.98 -8.69 6.67
N PHE A 525 -1.91 -9.45 6.42
CA PHE A 525 -0.54 -8.91 6.45
C PHE A 525 0.05 -8.55 5.09
N PHE A 526 -0.22 -9.38 4.09
CA PHE A 526 0.45 -9.35 2.79
C PHE A 526 -0.53 -9.48 1.61
N GLY A 527 -1.83 -9.57 1.89
CA GLY A 527 -2.82 -9.74 0.84
C GLY A 527 -3.48 -8.44 0.44
N ILE A 528 -4.37 -8.61 -0.52
CA ILE A 528 -5.18 -7.59 -1.16
C ILE A 528 -6.10 -6.81 -0.19
N ASP A 529 -6.26 -7.27 1.06
CA ASP A 529 -6.93 -6.51 2.11
C ASP A 529 -6.19 -5.21 2.47
N ASN A 530 -4.88 -5.15 2.25
CA ASN A 530 -4.04 -3.94 2.43
C ASN A 530 -3.91 -3.09 1.17
N THR A 531 -4.58 -3.46 0.07
CA THR A 531 -4.40 -2.77 -1.20
C THR A 531 -5.40 -1.63 -1.34
N PRO A 532 -4.96 -0.38 -1.57
CA PRO A 532 -5.85 0.75 -1.79
C PRO A 532 -6.52 0.69 -3.17
N PRO A 533 -7.61 1.45 -3.39
CA PRO A 533 -8.39 1.40 -4.63
C PRO A 533 -7.59 1.62 -5.90
N TYR A 534 -6.63 2.55 -5.92
CA TYR A 534 -5.82 2.81 -7.12
C TYR A 534 -5.06 1.57 -7.59
N HIS A 535 -4.46 0.84 -6.66
CA HIS A 535 -3.72 -0.37 -6.98
C HIS A 535 -4.66 -1.53 -7.36
N LEU A 536 -5.88 -1.56 -6.78
CA LEU A 536 -6.93 -2.49 -7.22
C LEU A 536 -7.42 -2.18 -8.64
N ALA A 537 -7.60 -0.90 -8.98
CA ALA A 537 -8.03 -0.44 -10.30
C ALA A 537 -6.98 -0.80 -11.36
N ARG A 538 -5.71 -0.56 -11.06
CA ARG A 538 -4.58 -0.94 -11.91
C ARG A 538 -4.50 -2.46 -12.17
N ILE A 539 -4.88 -3.29 -11.18
CA ILE A 539 -5.00 -4.74 -11.40
C ILE A 539 -6.12 -5.07 -12.40
N LEU A 540 -7.22 -4.30 -12.42
CA LEU A 540 -8.31 -4.45 -13.41
C LEU A 540 -7.93 -3.91 -14.79
N ASP A 541 -6.90 -3.07 -14.89
CA ASP A 541 -6.29 -2.62 -16.14
C ASP A 541 -5.11 -3.49 -16.60
N GLY A 542 -4.93 -4.68 -16.03
CA GLY A 542 -3.87 -5.59 -16.45
C GLY A 542 -2.48 -5.23 -15.94
N GLY A 543 -2.38 -4.36 -14.93
CA GLY A 543 -1.13 -3.93 -14.33
C GLY A 543 -0.57 -2.62 -14.90
N THR A 544 -1.25 -1.99 -15.83
CA THR A 544 -0.97 -0.64 -16.35
C THR A 544 -2.09 0.32 -15.95
N GLU A 545 -1.91 1.63 -16.13
CA GLU A 545 -3.04 2.56 -15.99
C GLU A 545 -3.92 2.49 -17.24
N GLY A 546 -5.22 2.28 -17.05
CA GLY A 546 -6.22 2.26 -18.11
C GLY A 546 -7.53 2.87 -17.63
N ILE A 547 -8.65 2.48 -18.24
CA ILE A 547 -9.98 3.04 -17.96
C ILE A 547 -10.45 2.78 -16.53
N PHE A 548 -10.11 1.64 -15.91
CA PHE A 548 -10.46 1.41 -14.51
C PHE A 548 -9.68 2.35 -13.59
N THR A 549 -8.41 2.61 -13.85
CA THR A 549 -7.60 3.59 -13.10
C THR A 549 -8.12 5.00 -13.32
N GLU A 550 -8.50 5.35 -14.56
CA GLU A 550 -9.05 6.67 -14.88
C GLU A 550 -10.36 6.92 -14.10
N VAL A 551 -11.25 5.94 -14.03
CA VAL A 551 -12.54 6.07 -13.32
C VAL A 551 -12.40 5.92 -11.80
N LEU A 552 -11.71 4.87 -11.34
CA LEU A 552 -11.71 4.44 -9.94
C LEU A 552 -10.60 5.06 -9.09
N ASP A 553 -9.55 5.63 -9.70
CA ASP A 553 -8.50 6.39 -9.00
C ASP A 553 -8.57 7.87 -9.38
N LYS A 554 -8.25 8.22 -10.63
CA LYS A 554 -8.12 9.62 -11.06
C LYS A 554 -9.45 10.38 -10.96
N GLY A 555 -10.58 9.72 -11.29
CA GLY A 555 -11.93 10.29 -11.12
C GLY A 555 -12.26 10.57 -9.65
N ILE A 556 -11.94 9.64 -8.76
CA ILE A 556 -12.12 9.79 -7.30
C ILE A 556 -11.20 10.89 -6.74
N GLU A 557 -9.94 10.96 -7.22
CA GLU A 557 -8.98 11.99 -6.84
C GLU A 557 -9.46 13.38 -7.26
N ALA A 558 -9.90 13.53 -8.51
CA ALA A 558 -10.47 14.79 -9.01
C ALA A 558 -11.70 15.21 -8.20
N GLY A 559 -12.60 14.26 -7.89
CA GLY A 559 -13.75 14.55 -7.05
C GLY A 559 -13.37 15.02 -5.65
N ARG A 560 -12.30 14.45 -5.07
CA ARG A 560 -11.79 14.87 -3.76
C ARG A 560 -11.21 16.28 -3.81
N LYS A 561 -10.47 16.63 -4.87
CA LYS A 561 -9.97 18.00 -5.07
C LYS A 561 -11.12 18.99 -5.14
N ASN A 562 -12.16 18.68 -5.93
CA ASN A 562 -13.35 19.50 -6.02
C ASN A 562 -14.06 19.67 -4.67
N SER A 563 -14.14 18.60 -3.86
CA SER A 563 -14.70 18.67 -2.50
C SER A 563 -13.86 19.58 -1.58
N ALA A 564 -12.53 19.49 -1.62
CA ALA A 564 -11.66 20.33 -0.80
C ALA A 564 -11.68 21.80 -1.25
N ALA A 565 -11.68 22.04 -2.57
CA ALA A 565 -11.82 23.37 -3.16
C ALA A 565 -13.14 24.03 -2.76
N HIS A 566 -14.26 23.28 -2.82
CA HIS A 566 -15.56 23.77 -2.36
C HIS A 566 -15.54 24.14 -0.87
N THR A 567 -14.99 23.26 -0.03
CA THR A 567 -14.84 23.51 1.42
C THR A 567 -14.05 24.78 1.69
N ARG A 568 -12.92 24.97 1.00
CA ARG A 568 -12.08 26.15 1.12
C ARG A 568 -12.81 27.41 0.66
N SER A 569 -13.53 27.36 -0.45
CA SER A 569 -14.32 28.48 -0.97
C SER A 569 -15.37 28.94 0.03
N VAL A 570 -16.14 27.99 0.60
CA VAL A 570 -17.15 28.29 1.63
C VAL A 570 -16.53 28.86 2.90
N MET A 571 -15.40 28.30 3.34
CA MET A 571 -14.70 28.81 4.52
C MET A 571 -14.12 30.20 4.31
N ASN A 572 -13.52 30.49 3.15
CA ASN A 572 -13.04 31.83 2.84
C ASN A 572 -14.19 32.84 2.85
N ALA A 573 -15.30 32.54 2.16
CA ALA A 573 -16.48 33.39 2.15
C ALA A 573 -17.03 33.62 3.57
N LEU A 574 -17.12 32.55 4.37
CA LEU A 574 -17.56 32.63 5.76
C LEU A 574 -16.66 33.53 6.60
N LEU A 575 -15.34 33.30 6.58
CA LEU A 575 -14.40 34.00 7.43
C LEU A 575 -14.27 35.48 7.04
N THR A 576 -14.28 35.80 5.75
CA THR A 576 -14.32 37.18 5.26
C THR A 576 -15.55 37.91 5.78
N GLU A 577 -16.73 37.32 5.65
CA GLU A 577 -17.99 37.93 6.12
C GLU A 577 -18.03 38.12 7.64
N LEU A 578 -17.51 37.16 8.41
CA LEU A 578 -17.41 37.28 9.87
C LEU A 578 -16.42 38.37 10.28
N GLN A 579 -15.28 38.46 9.59
CA GLN A 579 -14.25 39.47 9.84
C GLN A 579 -14.76 40.88 9.52
N GLU A 580 -15.41 41.07 8.38
CA GLU A 580 -16.04 42.34 7.99
C GLU A 580 -17.14 42.77 8.97
N ALA A 581 -17.86 41.81 9.52
CA ALA A 581 -18.88 42.03 10.55
C ALA A 581 -18.31 42.29 11.96
N GLY A 582 -16.98 42.19 12.15
CA GLY A 582 -16.35 42.31 13.47
C GLY A 582 -16.77 41.21 14.45
N ILE A 583 -17.17 40.04 13.95
CA ILE A 583 -17.54 38.88 14.78
C ILE A 583 -16.26 38.14 15.17
N THR A 584 -16.04 37.99 16.48
CA THR A 584 -14.85 37.32 17.02
C THR A 584 -15.13 35.87 17.41
N ASP A 585 -14.09 35.05 17.56
CA ASP A 585 -14.21 33.69 18.10
C ASP A 585 -14.93 33.66 19.47
N ALA A 586 -14.75 34.70 20.28
CA ALA A 586 -15.38 34.80 21.59
C ALA A 586 -16.90 35.02 21.48
N ASP A 587 -17.34 35.77 20.46
CA ASP A 587 -18.76 35.94 20.16
C ASP A 587 -19.38 34.60 19.71
N LEU A 588 -18.70 33.89 18.80
CA LEU A 588 -19.15 32.57 18.34
C LEU A 588 -19.22 31.56 19.51
N ALA A 589 -18.23 31.54 20.40
CA ALA A 589 -18.20 30.66 21.57
C ALA A 589 -19.31 30.97 22.60
N LYS A 590 -19.75 32.23 22.69
CA LYS A 590 -20.94 32.61 23.47
C LYS A 590 -22.21 32.06 22.84
N MET A 591 -22.31 32.07 21.51
CA MET A 591 -23.51 31.65 20.79
C MET A 591 -23.68 30.12 20.74
N SER A 592 -22.59 29.35 20.69
CA SER A 592 -22.64 27.92 20.37
C SER A 592 -21.72 27.08 21.27
N LYS A 593 -22.22 25.92 21.71
CA LYS A 593 -21.41 24.93 22.45
C LYS A 593 -20.40 24.24 21.52
N ALA A 594 -20.70 24.14 20.23
CA ALA A 594 -19.90 23.42 19.24
C ALA A 594 -18.61 24.15 18.83
N VAL A 595 -18.61 25.48 18.92
CA VAL A 595 -17.43 26.33 18.65
C VAL A 595 -16.80 26.89 19.93
N ASN A 596 -17.22 26.41 21.10
CA ASN A 596 -16.58 26.77 22.35
C ASN A 596 -15.35 25.85 22.59
N PRO A 597 -14.11 26.37 22.54
CA PRO A 597 -12.91 25.55 22.67
C PRO A 597 -12.73 24.91 24.06
N ARG A 598 -13.48 25.36 25.08
CA ARG A 598 -13.35 24.93 26.49
C ARG A 598 -14.33 23.83 26.91
N LEU A 599 -15.53 23.81 26.34
CA LEU A 599 -16.60 22.88 26.75
C LEU A 599 -16.30 21.41 26.41
N GLN A 600 -15.29 21.15 25.57
CA GLN A 600 -14.87 19.77 25.26
C GLN A 600 -13.87 19.17 26.27
N THR A 601 -13.39 19.93 27.26
CA THR A 601 -12.19 19.58 28.07
C THR A 601 -12.41 19.32 29.56
N HIS A 602 -13.60 19.61 30.11
CA HIS A 602 -13.94 19.79 31.53
C HIS A 602 -13.93 21.26 32.01
N GLN A 603 -15.03 21.60 32.69
CA GLN A 603 -15.47 22.92 33.16
C GLN A 603 -14.67 23.51 34.35
N MET A 604 -13.53 22.94 34.77
CA MET A 604 -13.05 23.20 36.14
C MET A 604 -12.15 24.43 36.38
N ILE A 605 -11.57 25.12 35.38
CA ILE A 605 -10.43 26.04 35.72
C ILE A 605 -10.44 27.46 35.11
N SER A 606 -11.25 27.86 34.11
CA SER A 606 -11.05 29.20 33.51
C SER A 606 -12.27 30.13 33.48
N LYS A 607 -12.06 31.37 33.97
CA LYS A 607 -12.92 32.54 33.76
C LYS A 607 -12.85 32.96 32.29
N GLY A 608 -13.95 32.83 31.55
CA GLY A 608 -14.13 33.33 30.19
C GLY A 608 -15.38 32.73 29.56
N ALA A 609 -15.94 33.42 28.56
CA ALA A 609 -17.32 33.32 28.09
C ALA A 609 -17.91 31.89 28.15
N ALA A 610 -18.76 31.66 29.15
CA ALA A 610 -19.65 30.52 29.15
C ALA A 610 -20.58 30.66 27.94
N THR A 611 -20.84 29.56 27.22
CA THR A 611 -21.87 29.58 26.18
C THR A 611 -23.19 29.99 26.84
N GLU A 612 -23.79 31.05 26.32
CA GLU A 612 -25.02 31.61 26.87
C GLU A 612 -26.19 30.75 26.39
N ALA A 613 -27.05 30.39 27.32
CA ALA A 613 -28.27 29.64 27.05
C ALA A 613 -29.44 30.30 27.76
N SER A 614 -30.58 30.30 27.09
CA SER A 614 -31.84 30.86 27.57
C SER A 614 -32.86 29.75 27.74
N ILE A 615 -33.73 29.87 28.75
CA ILE A 615 -34.87 28.97 28.92
C ILE A 615 -36.03 29.51 28.08
N ILE A 616 -36.46 28.74 27.10
CA ILE A 616 -37.53 29.08 26.17
C ILE A 616 -38.73 28.17 26.44
N ASN A 617 -39.92 28.75 26.59
CA ASN A 617 -41.15 27.99 26.74
C ASN A 617 -41.79 27.73 25.36
N ILE A 618 -41.88 26.47 24.95
CA ILE A 618 -42.56 26.04 23.72
C ILE A 618 -43.66 25.07 24.14
N ASN A 619 -44.91 25.41 23.84
CA ASN A 619 -46.09 24.59 24.15
C ASN A 619 -46.17 24.13 25.62
N GLY A 620 -45.82 25.02 26.55
CA GLY A 620 -45.85 24.75 27.99
C GLY A 620 -44.64 23.98 28.53
N GLN A 621 -43.66 23.65 27.67
CA GLN A 621 -42.42 22.98 28.04
C GLN A 621 -41.23 23.93 27.97
N ASN A 622 -40.33 23.86 28.95
CA ASN A 622 -39.14 24.69 29.02
C ASN A 622 -37.94 23.96 28.40
N PHE A 623 -37.31 24.59 27.40
CA PHE A 623 -36.11 24.09 26.74
C PHE A 623 -34.93 25.03 26.98
N GLU A 624 -33.76 24.49 27.32
CA GLU A 624 -32.51 25.26 27.35
C GLU A 624 -31.98 25.39 25.92
N MET A 625 -31.94 26.61 25.40
CA MET A 625 -31.54 26.90 24.02
C MET A 625 -30.42 27.94 23.97
N THR A 626 -29.38 27.63 23.21
CA THR A 626 -28.29 28.57 22.89
C THR A 626 -28.71 29.50 21.75
N MET A 627 -27.99 30.62 21.57
CA MET A 627 -28.24 31.50 20.42
C MET A 627 -28.10 30.76 19.09
N ALA A 628 -27.18 29.80 18.98
CA ALA A 628 -27.05 28.96 17.79
C ALA A 628 -28.25 28.03 17.54
N ASN A 629 -29.02 27.66 18.57
CA ASN A 629 -30.29 26.95 18.37
C ASN A 629 -31.36 27.90 17.82
N LEU A 630 -31.40 29.14 18.29
CA LEU A 630 -32.33 30.15 17.78
C LEU A 630 -32.01 30.53 16.33
N ILE A 631 -30.72 30.64 15.98
CA ILE A 631 -30.27 30.84 14.60
C ILE A 631 -30.75 29.69 13.69
N ASP A 632 -30.69 28.43 14.14
CA ASP A 632 -31.15 27.29 13.34
C ASP A 632 -32.66 27.40 13.04
N ILE A 633 -33.47 27.80 14.02
CA ILE A 633 -34.91 28.06 13.82
C ILE A 633 -35.12 29.21 12.83
N TYR A 634 -34.37 30.30 12.98
CA TYR A 634 -34.42 31.44 12.07
C TYR A 634 -34.17 31.00 10.62
N LEU A 635 -33.09 30.24 10.38
CA LEU A 635 -32.73 29.71 9.06
C LEU A 635 -33.78 28.73 8.50
N ILE A 636 -34.36 27.87 9.35
CA ILE A 636 -35.45 26.97 8.96
C ILE A 636 -36.69 27.78 8.55
N SER A 637 -37.05 28.80 9.33
CA SER A 637 -38.28 29.58 9.16
C SER A 637 -38.26 30.55 7.98
N ASN A 638 -37.10 30.79 7.36
CA ASN A 638 -37.01 31.60 6.13
C ASN A 638 -37.38 30.82 4.87
N GLN A 639 -37.61 29.50 4.98
CA GLN A 639 -37.97 28.65 3.85
C GLN A 639 -39.41 28.16 4.01
N GLU A 640 -40.18 28.12 2.91
CA GLU A 640 -41.58 27.69 2.93
C GLU A 640 -41.73 26.26 3.46
N ALA A 641 -40.90 25.34 2.96
CA ALA A 641 -40.86 23.97 3.45
C ALA A 641 -40.53 23.89 4.95
N GLY A 642 -39.63 24.74 5.44
CA GLY A 642 -39.25 24.80 6.85
C GLY A 642 -40.39 25.30 7.73
N MET A 643 -41.07 26.37 7.31
CA MET A 643 -42.27 26.88 7.98
C MET A 643 -43.36 25.82 8.10
N ARG A 644 -43.67 25.10 7.02
CA ARG A 644 -44.63 23.99 7.03
C ARG A 644 -44.27 22.93 8.08
N HIS A 645 -43.01 22.54 8.16
CA HIS A 645 -42.58 21.57 9.16
C HIS A 645 -42.73 22.09 10.59
N LEU A 646 -42.43 23.38 10.84
CA LEU A 646 -42.57 23.99 12.16
C LEU A 646 -44.04 24.10 12.58
N THR A 647 -44.93 24.50 11.68
CA THR A 647 -46.36 24.74 11.98
C THR A 647 -47.21 23.48 11.99
N GLU A 648 -46.81 22.43 11.27
CA GLU A 648 -47.59 21.17 11.21
C GLU A 648 -46.99 20.04 12.05
N GLY A 649 -45.65 19.96 12.10
CA GLY A 649 -44.93 18.88 12.79
C GLY A 649 -44.27 19.29 14.10
N GLY A 650 -43.71 20.50 14.12
CA GLY A 650 -42.92 21.01 15.22
C GLY A 650 -41.42 20.70 15.13
N LEU A 651 -40.77 20.68 16.29
CA LEU A 651 -39.35 20.42 16.47
C LEU A 651 -39.11 19.18 17.33
N VAL A 652 -37.91 18.61 17.21
CA VAL A 652 -37.36 17.64 18.15
C VAL A 652 -36.14 18.25 18.81
N ILE A 653 -36.27 18.62 20.09
CA ILE A 653 -35.23 19.27 20.89
C ILE A 653 -34.74 18.25 21.91
N GLU A 654 -33.46 17.89 21.85
CA GLU A 654 -32.84 16.89 22.75
C GLU A 654 -33.59 15.53 22.80
N GLY A 655 -34.28 15.19 21.71
CA GLY A 655 -35.06 13.94 21.60
C GLY A 655 -36.51 14.04 22.07
N VAL A 656 -36.96 15.22 22.49
CA VAL A 656 -38.34 15.52 22.88
C VAL A 656 -39.03 16.27 21.74
N GLU A 657 -40.18 15.76 21.28
CA GLU A 657 -41.01 16.43 20.27
C GLU A 657 -41.79 17.58 20.91
N THR A 658 -41.76 18.77 20.30
CA THR A 658 -42.48 19.96 20.80
C THR A 658 -43.96 19.98 20.40
N GLY A 659 -44.34 19.20 19.38
CA GLY A 659 -45.57 19.41 18.62
C GLY A 659 -45.50 20.67 17.76
N ALA A 660 -46.53 20.89 16.92
CA ALA A 660 -46.68 22.07 16.07
C ALA A 660 -46.47 23.39 16.84
N LEU A 661 -45.74 24.32 16.24
CA LEU A 661 -45.53 25.68 16.76
C LEU A 661 -46.54 26.64 16.12
N SER A 662 -47.09 27.57 16.89
CA SER A 662 -47.87 28.67 16.31
C SER A 662 -46.98 29.66 15.58
N GLU A 663 -47.53 30.39 14.61
CA GLU A 663 -46.79 31.42 13.89
C GLU A 663 -46.28 32.52 14.85
N GLU A 664 -47.04 32.86 15.90
CA GLU A 664 -46.58 33.84 16.90
C GLU A 664 -45.37 33.31 17.70
N GLN A 665 -45.36 32.01 18.05
CA GLN A 665 -44.21 31.39 18.71
C GLN A 665 -42.97 31.43 17.80
N ILE A 666 -43.12 31.11 16.51
CA ILE A 666 -42.02 31.17 15.55
C ILE A 666 -41.52 32.62 15.41
N ALA A 667 -42.43 33.60 15.35
CA ALA A 667 -42.09 35.02 15.28
C ALA A 667 -41.33 35.52 16.53
N ASP A 668 -41.72 35.11 17.75
CA ASP A 668 -40.98 35.44 18.98
C ASP A 668 -39.56 34.89 18.94
N LEU A 669 -39.41 33.63 18.50
CA LEU A 669 -38.10 32.97 18.39
C LEU A 669 -37.20 33.68 17.36
N ARG A 670 -37.77 34.12 16.23
CA ARG A 670 -37.05 34.92 15.22
C ARG A 670 -36.62 36.27 15.77
N THR A 671 -37.54 36.97 16.45
CA THR A 671 -37.28 38.31 17.01
C THR A 671 -36.07 38.31 17.96
N ARG A 672 -35.83 37.21 18.67
CA ARG A 672 -34.65 37.06 19.54
C ARG A 672 -33.33 37.03 18.77
N VAL A 673 -33.30 36.42 17.59
CA VAL A 673 -32.12 36.45 16.70
C VAL A 673 -31.96 37.84 16.10
N GLU A 674 -33.05 38.46 15.67
CA GLU A 674 -33.07 39.80 15.08
C GLU A 674 -32.65 40.89 16.08
N ALA A 675 -32.93 40.70 17.36
CA ALA A 675 -32.53 41.62 18.44
C ALA A 675 -31.03 41.58 18.77
N ASP A 676 -30.29 40.54 18.36
CA ASP A 676 -28.83 40.45 18.49
C ASP A 676 -28.19 40.70 17.11
N PRO A 677 -27.58 41.89 16.88
CA PRO A 677 -26.99 42.24 15.59
C PRO A 677 -25.91 41.26 15.11
N LYS A 678 -25.15 40.64 16.03
CA LYS A 678 -24.11 39.67 15.67
C LYS A 678 -24.74 38.35 15.29
N ALA A 679 -25.73 37.87 16.04
CA ALA A 679 -26.45 36.63 15.72
C ALA A 679 -27.18 36.73 14.38
N LEU A 680 -27.88 37.85 14.15
CA LEU A 680 -28.52 38.14 12.86
C LEU A 680 -27.50 38.16 11.73
N ARG A 681 -26.34 38.80 11.92
CA ARG A 681 -25.29 38.83 10.88
C ARG A 681 -24.75 37.43 10.58
N VAL A 682 -24.52 36.58 11.59
CA VAL A 682 -24.16 35.16 11.38
C VAL A 682 -25.24 34.45 10.54
N ALA A 683 -26.51 34.62 10.88
CA ALA A 683 -27.62 33.99 10.14
C ALA A 683 -27.66 34.46 8.67
N VAL A 684 -27.54 35.76 8.43
CA VAL A 684 -27.50 36.36 7.08
C VAL A 684 -26.30 35.84 6.28
N THR A 685 -25.11 35.73 6.89
CA THR A 685 -23.93 35.14 6.24
C THR A 685 -24.18 33.69 5.82
N VAL A 686 -24.83 32.88 6.67
CA VAL A 686 -25.17 31.50 6.32
C VAL A 686 -26.16 31.43 5.15
N LEU A 687 -27.18 32.28 5.13
CA LEU A 687 -28.13 32.36 4.00
C LEU A 687 -27.44 32.79 2.70
N LYS A 688 -26.55 33.78 2.79
CA LYS A 688 -25.74 34.25 1.65
C LYS A 688 -24.89 33.11 1.08
N ILE A 689 -24.21 32.33 1.91
CA ILE A 689 -23.44 31.14 1.48
C ILE A 689 -24.37 30.09 0.86
N GLY A 690 -25.53 29.85 1.47
CA GLY A 690 -26.54 28.92 0.98
C GLY A 690 -26.99 29.26 -0.44
N GLU A 691 -27.31 30.53 -0.70
CA GLU A 691 -27.81 30.99 -1.99
C GLU A 691 -26.70 31.17 -3.04
N GLN A 692 -25.54 31.70 -2.65
CA GLN A 692 -24.48 32.06 -3.60
C GLN A 692 -23.50 30.91 -3.91
N ILE A 693 -23.34 29.93 -3.00
CA ILE A 693 -22.35 28.86 -3.15
C ILE A 693 -23.01 27.49 -3.15
N TRP A 694 -23.75 27.12 -2.10
CA TRP A 694 -24.31 25.76 -1.97
C TRP A 694 -25.33 25.43 -3.04
N LYS A 695 -26.36 26.25 -3.17
CA LYS A 695 -27.46 26.01 -4.10
C LYS A 695 -26.97 25.90 -5.56
N PRO A 696 -26.17 26.84 -6.10
CA PRO A 696 -25.61 26.70 -7.45
C PRO A 696 -24.78 25.42 -7.62
N SER A 697 -23.91 25.11 -6.66
CA SER A 697 -23.03 23.94 -6.75
C SER A 697 -23.80 22.62 -6.69
N ILE A 698 -24.79 22.51 -5.79
CA ILE A 698 -25.67 21.34 -5.68
C ILE A 698 -26.47 21.16 -6.96
N ASN A 699 -27.11 22.22 -7.46
CA ASN A 699 -27.94 22.15 -8.66
C ASN A 699 -27.11 21.86 -9.90
N GLN A 700 -25.90 22.42 -10.03
CA GLN A 700 -25.02 22.12 -11.16
C GLN A 700 -24.68 20.61 -11.22
N VAL A 701 -24.32 20.00 -10.10
CA VAL A 701 -24.03 18.56 -10.04
C VAL A 701 -25.29 17.73 -10.25
N SER A 702 -26.40 18.13 -9.63
CA SER A 702 -27.69 17.45 -9.79
C SER A 702 -28.21 17.51 -11.23
N GLN A 703 -28.09 18.64 -11.92
CA GLN A 703 -28.50 18.78 -13.31
C GLN A 703 -27.68 17.86 -14.22
N ARG A 704 -26.36 17.77 -14.01
CA ARG A 704 -25.52 16.82 -14.75
C ARG A 704 -25.90 15.36 -14.48
N MET A 705 -26.20 15.02 -13.23
CA MET A 705 -26.42 13.64 -12.80
C MET A 705 -27.84 13.13 -13.02
N ASP A 706 -28.83 13.96 -12.73
CA ASP A 706 -30.25 13.61 -12.62
C ASP A 706 -31.16 14.49 -13.50
N GLY A 707 -30.62 15.52 -14.16
CA GLY A 707 -31.39 16.42 -15.05
C GLY A 707 -32.41 17.29 -14.33
N LYS A 708 -32.19 17.57 -13.04
CA LYS A 708 -33.09 18.43 -12.23
C LYS A 708 -32.35 19.19 -11.14
N ASP A 709 -32.96 20.25 -10.64
CA ASP A 709 -32.49 20.98 -9.48
C ASP A 709 -32.97 20.31 -8.18
N LEU A 710 -32.10 20.25 -7.16
CA LEU A 710 -32.44 19.73 -5.83
C LEU A 710 -32.63 20.85 -4.79
N ALA A 711 -31.86 21.93 -4.94
CA ALA A 711 -31.92 23.11 -4.09
C ALA A 711 -32.74 24.20 -4.80
N THR A 712 -34.06 24.08 -4.76
CA THR A 712 -34.97 25.02 -5.46
C THR A 712 -35.44 26.17 -4.58
N GLU A 713 -35.58 25.94 -3.27
CA GLU A 713 -36.03 26.93 -2.29
C GLU A 713 -35.11 28.18 -2.27
N PRO A 714 -35.67 29.39 -2.10
CA PRO A 714 -34.87 30.57 -1.74
C PRO A 714 -34.30 30.39 -0.33
N ASP A 715 -33.20 31.10 -0.02
CA ASP A 715 -32.59 31.08 1.32
C ASP A 715 -32.25 29.65 1.78
N TRP A 716 -31.68 28.87 0.85
CA TRP A 716 -31.54 27.44 1.01
C TRP A 716 -30.73 27.07 2.27
N TRP A 717 -31.38 26.38 3.20
CA TRP A 717 -30.80 25.78 4.39
C TRP A 717 -31.33 24.35 4.56
N GLY A 718 -30.43 23.37 4.71
CA GLY A 718 -30.81 21.95 4.78
C GLY A 718 -31.76 21.64 5.95
N LEU A 719 -32.76 20.78 5.70
CA LEU A 719 -33.73 20.37 6.73
C LEU A 719 -33.44 18.92 7.17
N GLU A 720 -33.40 18.69 8.48
CA GLU A 720 -33.23 17.35 9.07
C GLU A 720 -34.55 16.88 9.66
N VAL A 721 -35.33 16.18 8.84
CA VAL A 721 -36.62 15.62 9.27
C VAL A 721 -36.40 14.48 10.25
N TYR A 722 -37.06 14.54 11.40
CA TYR A 722 -37.02 13.48 12.39
C TYR A 722 -37.65 12.20 11.85
N MET A 723 -36.88 11.13 11.89
CA MET A 723 -37.35 9.78 11.62
C MET A 723 -37.42 9.03 12.94
N PRO A 724 -38.61 8.64 13.42
CA PRO A 724 -38.73 7.92 14.69
C PRO A 724 -37.87 6.65 14.64
N LYS A 725 -37.13 6.41 15.73
CA LYS A 725 -36.27 5.22 15.85
C LYS A 725 -37.12 3.97 15.71
N ARG A 726 -37.11 3.35 14.53
CA ARG A 726 -37.72 2.03 14.33
C ARG A 726 -36.84 1.01 15.05
N LEU A 727 -37.44 0.18 15.91
CA LEU A 727 -36.78 -1.00 16.47
C LEU A 727 -36.11 -1.77 15.32
N ALA A 728 -34.82 -2.09 15.49
CA ALA A 728 -34.04 -2.88 14.54
C ALA A 728 -34.55 -4.33 14.50
N GLY A 729 -35.79 -4.55 14.06
CA GLY A 729 -36.22 -5.82 13.49
C GLY A 729 -35.76 -5.90 12.03
N LYS A 730 -35.86 -7.09 11.40
CA LYS A 730 -35.60 -7.34 9.97
C LYS A 730 -36.50 -6.45 9.08
N THR A 731 -36.30 -5.15 9.09
CA THR A 731 -37.11 -4.17 8.39
C THR A 731 -36.61 -4.16 6.97
N ARG A 732 -37.40 -4.81 6.10
CA ARG A 732 -37.36 -4.76 4.63
C ARG A 732 -35.99 -4.40 4.08
N MET A 733 -35.12 -5.42 4.09
CA MET A 733 -34.27 -5.66 2.93
C MET A 733 -35.07 -5.25 1.68
N GLY A 734 -34.58 -4.30 0.89
CA GLY A 734 -35.06 -4.15 -0.48
C GLY A 734 -35.09 -5.54 -1.14
N LYS A 735 -35.80 -5.74 -2.25
CA LYS A 735 -35.96 -7.08 -2.88
C LYS A 735 -34.65 -7.88 -3.11
N LEU A 736 -33.48 -7.27 -2.92
CA LEU A 736 -32.14 -7.84 -3.04
C LEU A 736 -31.32 -8.00 -1.75
N GLY A 737 -31.82 -7.69 -0.56
CA GLY A 737 -31.07 -7.97 0.69
C GLY A 737 -29.75 -7.23 0.88
N GLN A 738 -29.52 -6.18 0.10
CA GLN A 738 -28.35 -5.33 0.23
C GLN A 738 -28.53 -4.44 1.47
N PHE A 739 -27.52 -4.46 2.35
CA PHE A 739 -27.36 -3.51 3.44
C PHE A 739 -27.62 -2.09 2.92
N GLY A 740 -28.31 -1.25 3.69
CA GLY A 740 -28.58 0.14 3.31
C GLY A 740 -27.29 0.93 3.20
N VAL A 741 -26.64 0.89 2.03
CA VAL A 741 -25.53 1.77 1.70
C VAL A 741 -26.15 3.16 1.60
N ASN A 742 -25.87 4.02 2.57
CA ASN A 742 -26.28 5.41 2.51
C ASN A 742 -25.43 6.07 1.42
N LEU A 743 -25.97 6.15 0.22
CA LEU A 743 -25.28 6.78 -0.89
C LEU A 743 -25.08 8.27 -0.58
N ILE A 744 -24.11 8.91 -1.23
CA ILE A 744 -23.88 10.35 -1.04
C ILE A 744 -25.16 11.11 -1.40
N GLU A 745 -25.83 10.65 -2.45
CA GLU A 745 -27.11 11.14 -2.96
C GLU A 745 -28.30 10.86 -2.03
N ASP A 746 -28.18 9.89 -1.10
CA ASP A 746 -29.25 9.52 -0.17
C ASP A 746 -29.22 10.32 1.14
N LYS A 747 -28.26 11.24 1.31
CA LYS A 747 -28.23 12.13 2.47
C LYS A 747 -29.49 12.98 2.49
N GLY A 748 -30.17 13.04 3.64
CA GLY A 748 -31.47 13.70 3.78
C GLY A 748 -31.51 15.14 3.29
N ILE A 749 -30.40 15.88 3.42
CA ILE A 749 -30.29 17.29 2.99
C ILE A 749 -30.33 17.48 1.46
N LEU A 750 -30.04 16.42 0.70
CA LEU A 750 -30.01 16.40 -0.77
C LEU A 750 -31.28 15.76 -1.34
N LYS A 751 -32.24 15.39 -0.49
CA LYS A 751 -33.51 14.85 -0.94
C LYS A 751 -34.46 15.96 -1.31
N ASP A 752 -35.27 15.66 -2.32
CA ASP A 752 -36.39 16.49 -2.71
C ASP A 752 -37.32 16.74 -1.52
N ARG A 753 -37.66 18.01 -1.28
CA ARG A 753 -38.36 18.47 -0.07
C ARG A 753 -39.87 18.29 -0.19
N THR A 754 -40.31 17.07 -0.46
CA THR A 754 -41.72 16.80 -0.78
C THR A 754 -42.54 16.38 0.44
N ARG A 755 -43.64 17.12 0.66
CA ARG A 755 -44.88 16.79 1.43
C ARG A 755 -44.75 16.24 2.86
N SER A 756 -43.56 16.08 3.40
CA SER A 756 -43.39 15.65 4.79
C SER A 756 -43.77 16.80 5.72
N THR A 757 -44.46 16.44 6.79
CA THR A 757 -44.88 17.33 7.87
C THR A 757 -44.32 16.84 9.20
N ALA A 758 -43.43 15.85 9.17
CA ALA A 758 -42.79 15.31 10.37
C ALA A 758 -41.90 16.39 11.04
N PRO A 759 -41.74 16.36 12.36
CA PRO A 759 -40.98 17.39 13.08
C PRO A 759 -39.52 17.45 12.62
N LEU A 760 -38.92 18.65 12.70
CA LEU A 760 -37.50 18.83 12.38
C LEU A 760 -36.64 18.62 13.62
N VAL A 761 -35.51 17.94 13.48
CA VAL A 761 -34.51 17.87 14.55
C VAL A 761 -33.91 19.27 14.71
N LEU A 762 -33.95 19.84 15.92
CA LEU A 762 -33.26 21.09 16.20
C LEU A 762 -31.81 20.81 16.58
N ARG A 763 -30.86 21.53 15.99
CA ARG A 763 -29.44 21.42 16.34
C ARG A 763 -28.84 22.79 16.60
N ASP A 764 -27.56 22.78 16.97
CA ASP A 764 -26.73 23.98 16.99
C ASP A 764 -26.43 24.37 15.53
N ALA A 765 -26.83 25.58 15.10
CA ALA A 765 -26.68 26.03 13.71
C ALA A 765 -25.25 25.97 13.21
N LEU A 766 -24.26 26.34 14.03
CA LEU A 766 -22.85 26.34 13.62
C LEU A 766 -22.33 24.92 13.42
N ARG A 767 -22.76 23.99 14.27
CA ARG A 767 -22.49 22.56 14.07
C ARG A 767 -23.18 22.02 12.81
N ARG A 768 -24.46 22.35 12.63
CA ARG A 768 -25.23 21.92 11.46
C ARG A 768 -24.62 22.45 10.17
N PHE A 769 -24.17 23.71 10.14
CA PHE A 769 -23.43 24.31 9.04
C PHE A 769 -22.24 23.44 8.64
N SER A 770 -21.37 23.06 9.59
CA SER A 770 -20.22 22.21 9.26
C SER A 770 -20.58 20.82 8.73
N VAL A 771 -21.69 20.24 9.20
CA VAL A 771 -22.19 18.95 8.70
C VAL A 771 -22.76 19.10 7.30
N PHE A 772 -23.48 20.19 7.04
CA PHE A 772 -24.03 20.50 5.72
C PHE A 772 -22.93 20.79 4.73
N GLU A 773 -21.97 21.66 5.06
CA GLU A 773 -20.84 21.94 4.20
C GLU A 773 -20.07 20.68 3.84
N SER A 774 -19.72 19.84 4.82
CA SER A 774 -19.04 18.57 4.55
C SER A 774 -19.87 17.65 3.64
N ALA A 775 -21.19 17.65 3.79
CA ALA A 775 -22.08 16.84 2.96
C ALA A 775 -22.27 17.41 1.55
N THR A 776 -22.36 18.73 1.42
CA THR A 776 -22.45 19.47 0.15
C THR A 776 -21.15 19.33 -0.62
N ALA A 777 -20.00 19.61 0.00
CA ALA A 777 -18.68 19.42 -0.60
C ALA A 777 -18.48 17.98 -1.10
N GLU A 778 -18.85 16.98 -0.30
CA GLU A 778 -18.80 15.57 -0.74
C GLU A 778 -19.74 15.31 -1.92
N TYR A 779 -20.95 15.88 -1.94
CA TYR A 779 -21.86 15.72 -3.07
C TYR A 779 -21.30 16.38 -4.33
N VAL A 780 -20.91 17.65 -4.24
CA VAL A 780 -20.37 18.45 -5.33
C VAL A 780 -19.10 17.83 -5.91
N GLY A 781 -18.21 17.32 -5.05
CA GLY A 781 -16.98 16.70 -5.49
C GLY A 781 -17.12 15.24 -5.90
N MET A 782 -17.76 14.40 -5.08
CA MET A 782 -17.64 12.95 -5.18
C MET A 782 -18.85 12.24 -5.79
N ALA A 783 -20.03 12.86 -5.89
CA ALA A 783 -21.25 12.15 -6.29
C ALA A 783 -21.12 11.56 -7.71
N GLU A 784 -20.67 12.37 -8.67
CA GLU A 784 -20.49 11.98 -10.07
C GLU A 784 -19.44 10.86 -10.19
N ALA A 785 -18.22 11.08 -9.70
CA ALA A 785 -17.14 10.08 -9.73
C ALA A 785 -17.53 8.76 -9.06
N SER A 786 -18.24 8.82 -7.92
CA SER A 786 -18.67 7.62 -7.20
C SER A 786 -19.82 6.90 -7.92
N ARG A 787 -20.73 7.63 -8.58
CA ARG A 787 -21.81 7.04 -9.40
C ARG A 787 -21.23 6.37 -10.64
N THR A 788 -20.31 7.02 -11.35
CA THR A 788 -19.60 6.45 -12.51
C THR A 788 -18.86 5.17 -12.11
N SER A 789 -18.09 5.21 -11.01
CA SER A 789 -17.37 4.05 -10.49
C SER A 789 -18.29 2.87 -10.16
N ARG A 790 -19.41 3.13 -9.47
CA ARG A 790 -20.40 2.09 -9.14
C ARG A 790 -21.09 1.55 -10.37
N THR A 791 -21.46 2.42 -11.32
CA THR A 791 -22.13 2.00 -12.56
C THR A 791 -21.21 1.10 -13.36
N LEU A 792 -19.94 1.48 -13.49
CA LEU A 792 -18.92 0.67 -14.15
C LEU A 792 -18.73 -0.69 -13.47
N LEU A 793 -18.57 -0.72 -12.14
CA LEU A 793 -18.34 -1.97 -11.40
C LEU A 793 -19.57 -2.88 -11.32
N ASN A 794 -20.78 -2.32 -11.44
CA ASN A 794 -22.03 -3.08 -11.38
C ASN A 794 -22.58 -3.41 -12.77
N ASP A 795 -21.93 -2.98 -13.86
CA ASP A 795 -22.31 -3.35 -15.21
C ASP A 795 -22.28 -4.88 -15.37
N PRO A 796 -23.39 -5.54 -15.74
CA PRO A 796 -23.47 -6.99 -15.77
C PRO A 796 -22.47 -7.65 -16.74
N SER A 797 -22.21 -7.03 -17.89
CA SER A 797 -21.25 -7.53 -18.88
C SER A 797 -19.82 -7.48 -18.34
N ILE A 798 -19.40 -6.33 -17.80
CA ILE A 798 -18.07 -6.16 -17.22
C ILE A 798 -17.90 -7.04 -15.99
N ALA A 799 -18.91 -7.10 -15.10
CA ALA A 799 -18.88 -7.94 -13.92
C ALA A 799 -18.75 -9.43 -14.26
N ALA A 800 -19.54 -9.92 -15.22
CA ALA A 800 -19.46 -11.30 -15.68
C ALA A 800 -18.09 -11.63 -16.30
N ALA A 801 -17.55 -10.72 -17.13
CA ALA A 801 -16.25 -10.90 -17.75
C ALA A 801 -15.10 -10.91 -16.72
N LEU A 802 -15.13 -9.99 -15.73
CA LEU A 802 -14.20 -10.00 -14.61
C LEU A 802 -14.30 -11.28 -13.78
N ASP A 803 -15.51 -11.80 -13.56
CA ASP A 803 -15.73 -13.04 -12.81
C ASP A 803 -15.19 -14.25 -13.56
N GLN A 804 -15.47 -14.35 -14.86
CA GLN A 804 -14.96 -15.40 -15.74
C GLN A 804 -13.43 -15.43 -15.75
N LYS A 805 -12.81 -14.25 -15.76
CA LYS A 805 -11.35 -14.08 -15.71
C LYS A 805 -10.75 -14.20 -14.31
N GLY A 806 -11.55 -14.40 -13.26
CA GLY A 806 -11.09 -14.62 -11.88
C GLY A 806 -10.76 -13.35 -11.07
N TYR A 807 -11.21 -12.18 -11.52
CA TYR A 807 -11.03 -10.87 -10.87
C TYR A 807 -12.18 -10.47 -9.94
N ASN A 808 -13.17 -11.34 -9.71
CA ASN A 808 -14.30 -11.12 -8.79
C ASN A 808 -13.89 -10.51 -7.44
N GLU A 809 -12.86 -11.07 -6.82
CA GLU A 809 -12.39 -10.61 -5.50
C GLU A 809 -11.82 -9.20 -5.55
N VAL A 810 -11.17 -8.78 -6.65
CA VAL A 810 -10.70 -7.40 -6.80
C VAL A 810 -11.91 -6.46 -6.87
N ARG A 811 -12.88 -6.78 -7.75
CA ARG A 811 -14.12 -6.01 -7.90
C ARG A 811 -14.88 -5.85 -6.57
N LYS A 812 -15.15 -6.95 -5.88
CA LYS A 812 -15.83 -6.96 -4.57
C LYS A 812 -15.14 -6.08 -3.54
N ARG A 813 -13.80 -6.03 -3.58
CA ARG A 813 -13.00 -5.24 -2.64
C ARG A 813 -13.11 -3.75 -2.92
N ILE A 814 -13.07 -3.35 -4.19
CA ILE A 814 -13.31 -1.96 -4.58
C ILE A 814 -14.73 -1.53 -4.19
N ILE A 815 -15.74 -2.34 -4.49
CA ILE A 815 -17.13 -2.10 -4.08
C ILE A 815 -17.21 -1.93 -2.56
N LYS A 816 -16.61 -2.84 -1.80
CA LYS A 816 -16.61 -2.77 -0.34
C LYS A 816 -15.92 -1.51 0.21
N ILE A 817 -14.85 -1.03 -0.44
CA ILE A 817 -14.21 0.24 -0.07
C ILE A 817 -15.15 1.41 -0.37
N HIS A 818 -15.79 1.43 -1.54
CA HIS A 818 -16.77 2.46 -1.92
C HIS A 818 -17.96 2.49 -0.95
N GLU A 819 -18.55 1.33 -0.65
CA GLU A 819 -19.64 1.20 0.31
C GLU A 819 -19.26 1.79 1.68
N ARG A 820 -18.04 1.53 2.16
CA ARG A 820 -17.53 2.03 3.44
C ARG A 820 -17.17 3.52 3.41
N ALA A 821 -16.72 4.00 2.26
CA ALA A 821 -16.44 5.41 2.05
C ALA A 821 -17.77 6.20 2.08
N GLN A 822 -18.83 5.72 1.43
CA GLN A 822 -20.10 6.43 1.35
C GLN A 822 -20.98 6.28 2.60
N SER A 823 -21.02 5.08 3.19
CA SER A 823 -21.94 4.80 4.29
C SER A 823 -21.58 5.53 5.59
N ILE A 824 -22.61 6.13 6.21
CA ILE A 824 -22.59 6.41 7.64
C ILE A 824 -22.50 5.04 8.33
N PRO A 825 -21.50 4.81 9.19
CA PRO A 825 -21.32 3.48 9.75
C PRO A 825 -22.53 3.03 10.53
N ALA A 826 -23.06 1.86 10.18
CA ALA A 826 -23.94 1.16 11.08
C ALA A 826 -23.11 0.74 12.31
N PRO A 827 -23.47 1.15 13.54
CA PRO A 827 -22.77 0.69 14.72
C PRO A 827 -22.91 -0.83 14.84
N GLU A 828 -21.80 -1.57 14.72
CA GLU A 828 -21.74 -3.03 14.87
C GLU A 828 -21.83 -3.42 16.36
N GLY A 829 -23.01 -3.25 16.95
CA GLY A 829 -23.31 -3.65 18.31
C GLY A 829 -22.90 -2.66 19.42
N ILE A 830 -23.32 -2.98 20.65
CA ILE A 830 -23.17 -2.13 21.84
C ILE A 830 -21.70 -1.84 22.16
N MET A 831 -20.82 -2.84 22.03
CA MET A 831 -19.38 -2.66 22.28
C MET A 831 -18.74 -1.69 21.29
N SER A 832 -19.07 -1.80 20.01
CA SER A 832 -18.56 -0.88 18.98
C SER A 832 -19.05 0.54 19.20
N ALA A 833 -20.31 0.74 19.60
CA ALA A 833 -20.83 2.05 19.98
C ALA A 833 -20.14 2.63 21.22
N TRP A 834 -19.90 1.80 22.25
CA TRP A 834 -19.18 2.19 23.46
C TRP A 834 -17.74 2.64 23.16
N PHE A 835 -17.05 1.90 22.28
CA PHE A 835 -15.71 2.24 21.82
C PHE A 835 -15.72 3.49 20.94
N ALA A 836 -16.63 3.60 19.96
CA ALA A 836 -16.74 4.78 19.10
C ALA A 836 -16.92 6.08 19.90
N ALA A 837 -17.67 6.05 21.01
CA ALA A 837 -17.84 7.20 21.89
C ALA A 837 -16.56 7.58 22.68
N ARG A 838 -15.68 6.62 22.97
CA ARG A 838 -14.44 6.81 23.75
C ARG A 838 -13.18 6.96 22.90
N LEU A 839 -13.23 6.48 21.66
CA LEU A 839 -12.10 6.45 20.73
C LEU A 839 -11.50 7.84 20.49
N PRO A 840 -12.28 8.93 20.32
CA PRO A 840 -11.70 10.27 20.20
C PRO A 840 -10.87 10.66 21.42
N GLY A 841 -11.30 10.31 22.64
CA GLY A 841 -10.52 10.56 23.87
C GLY A 841 -9.23 9.75 23.92
N LEU A 842 -9.30 8.46 23.56
CA LEU A 842 -8.13 7.59 23.48
C LEU A 842 -7.14 8.06 22.39
N TYR A 843 -7.65 8.48 21.23
CA TYR A 843 -6.89 9.09 20.15
C TYR A 843 -6.15 10.31 20.63
N ARG A 844 -6.83 11.26 21.28
CA ARG A 844 -6.19 12.45 21.82
C ARG A 844 -5.07 12.09 22.80
N ALA A 845 -5.31 11.14 23.71
CA ALA A 845 -4.31 10.72 24.70
C ALA A 845 -3.08 10.04 24.07
N VAL A 846 -3.27 9.17 23.08
CA VAL A 846 -2.17 8.39 22.48
C VAL A 846 -1.49 9.13 21.32
N LEU A 847 -2.21 9.91 20.52
CA LEU A 847 -1.65 10.62 19.35
C LEU A 847 -0.89 11.87 19.77
N PHE A 848 -1.50 12.72 20.60
CA PHE A 848 -1.00 14.08 20.80
C PHE A 848 0.22 14.14 21.72
N PHE A 849 0.37 13.17 22.60
CA PHE A 849 1.50 13.09 23.52
C PHE A 849 2.55 12.06 23.08
N ASN A 850 2.42 11.49 21.89
CA ASN A 850 3.37 10.51 21.38
C ASN A 850 4.23 11.10 20.25
N PRO A 851 5.38 11.71 20.57
CA PRO A 851 6.25 12.31 19.56
C PRO A 851 6.80 11.30 18.54
N ARG A 852 6.77 9.99 18.84
CA ARG A 852 7.08 8.94 17.85
C ARG A 852 6.11 8.94 16.67
N VAL A 853 4.84 9.23 16.94
CA VAL A 853 3.80 9.27 15.91
C VAL A 853 3.95 10.53 15.08
N VAL A 854 4.22 11.66 15.73
CA VAL A 854 4.50 12.94 15.06
C VAL A 854 5.69 12.79 14.10
N ALA A 855 6.82 12.25 14.56
CA ALA A 855 7.98 12.01 13.71
C ALA A 855 7.68 11.04 12.56
N SER A 856 6.81 10.05 12.76
CA SER A 856 6.44 9.12 11.69
C SER A 856 5.63 9.76 10.55
N GLN A 857 4.93 10.87 10.80
CA GLN A 857 4.26 11.60 9.72
C GLN A 857 5.32 12.23 8.80
N TYR A 858 6.24 13.01 9.35
CA TYR A 858 7.27 13.68 8.56
C TYR A 858 8.21 12.70 7.84
N THR A 859 8.65 11.64 8.53
CA THR A 859 9.56 10.63 7.94
C THR A 859 8.94 9.82 6.81
N SER A 860 7.62 9.84 6.66
CA SER A 860 6.98 9.27 5.49
C SER A 860 7.31 10.01 4.18
N ALA A 861 7.83 11.24 4.25
CA ALA A 861 8.38 11.95 3.09
C ALA A 861 9.55 11.18 2.42
N PHE A 862 10.29 10.33 3.15
CA PHE A 862 11.33 9.49 2.54
C PHE A 862 10.77 8.45 1.56
N ASN A 863 9.50 8.07 1.72
CA ASN A 863 8.84 7.18 0.77
C ASN A 863 8.62 7.86 -0.61
N TYR A 864 8.76 9.19 -0.74
CA TYR A 864 8.73 9.86 -2.06
C TYR A 864 9.81 9.34 -3.01
N GLY A 865 10.94 8.83 -2.48
CA GLY A 865 12.01 8.25 -3.29
C GLY A 865 11.59 7.04 -4.13
N ALA A 866 10.43 6.44 -3.83
CA ALA A 866 9.82 5.38 -4.64
C ALA A 866 9.22 5.90 -5.95
N TYR A 867 8.94 7.19 -6.06
CA TYR A 867 8.24 7.81 -7.19
C TYR A 867 8.96 9.01 -7.80
N VAL A 868 10.06 9.43 -7.18
CA VAL A 868 10.82 10.64 -7.48
C VAL A 868 12.29 10.25 -7.69
N SER A 869 12.96 10.91 -8.62
CA SER A 869 14.40 10.71 -8.86
C SER A 869 15.24 11.17 -7.66
N PRO A 870 16.37 10.49 -7.34
CA PRO A 870 17.14 10.77 -6.12
C PRO A 870 17.60 12.22 -5.93
N GLU A 871 17.82 12.95 -7.02
CA GLU A 871 18.25 14.37 -6.98
C GLU A 871 17.24 15.29 -6.28
N PHE A 872 15.93 15.02 -6.42
CA PHE A 872 14.88 15.82 -5.78
C PHE A 872 14.63 15.41 -4.33
N MET A 873 15.18 14.29 -3.85
CA MET A 873 15.05 13.88 -2.44
C MET A 873 15.69 14.88 -1.48
N THR A 874 16.58 15.73 -1.97
CA THR A 874 17.14 16.86 -1.22
C THR A 874 16.07 17.85 -0.74
N SER A 875 14.91 17.91 -1.41
CA SER A 875 13.77 18.77 -1.03
C SER A 875 13.06 18.32 0.25
N ILE A 876 13.36 17.14 0.81
CA ILE A 876 12.77 16.74 2.10
C ILE A 876 13.06 17.81 3.15
N LYS A 877 14.30 18.32 3.22
CA LYS A 877 14.67 19.37 4.20
C LYS A 877 13.85 20.65 4.05
N ASP A 878 13.41 20.95 2.82
CA ASP A 878 12.64 22.16 2.49
C ASP A 878 11.22 22.07 3.06
N GLY A 879 10.77 20.87 3.42
CA GLY A 879 9.52 20.63 4.15
C GLY A 879 9.46 21.27 5.54
N LEU A 880 10.60 21.59 6.16
CA LEU A 880 10.63 22.28 7.46
C LEU A 880 10.59 23.81 7.33
N ASN A 881 10.64 24.34 6.11
CA ASN A 881 10.57 25.78 5.88
C ASN A 881 9.12 26.27 6.02
N ILE A 882 8.92 27.30 6.86
CA ILE A 882 7.62 27.90 7.13
C ILE A 882 7.05 28.61 5.89
N GLU A 883 7.87 29.35 5.15
CA GLU A 883 7.46 30.05 3.93
C GLU A 883 6.97 29.06 2.88
N ASN A 884 7.72 27.99 2.63
CA ASN A 884 7.31 26.93 1.71
C ASN A 884 6.02 26.23 2.17
N SER A 885 5.82 26.13 3.49
CA SER A 885 4.61 25.53 4.06
C SER A 885 3.38 26.42 3.86
N LEU A 886 3.51 27.74 4.07
CA LEU A 886 2.46 28.70 3.76
C LEU A 886 2.14 28.72 2.26
N GLU A 887 3.17 28.66 1.41
CA GLU A 887 3.01 28.54 -0.04
C GLU A 887 2.31 27.24 -0.43
N THR A 888 2.64 26.12 0.22
CA THR A 888 1.97 24.82 -0.02
C THR A 888 0.48 24.87 0.34
N LEU A 889 0.12 25.52 1.46
CA LEU A 889 -1.27 25.75 1.84
C LEU A 889 -1.99 26.69 0.87
N ALA A 890 -1.27 27.65 0.28
CA ALA A 890 -1.84 28.53 -0.74
C ALA A 890 -2.13 27.76 -2.04
N LEU A 891 -1.18 26.95 -2.52
CA LEU A 891 -1.23 26.24 -3.79
C LEU A 891 -2.23 25.07 -3.83
N SER A 892 -2.34 24.29 -2.75
CA SER A 892 -3.15 23.05 -2.74
C SER A 892 -4.31 23.09 -1.74
N ASP A 893 -5.52 22.90 -2.26
CA ASP A 893 -6.74 22.80 -1.45
C ASP A 893 -6.74 21.55 -0.58
N ILE A 894 -6.12 20.45 -1.03
CA ILE A 894 -5.95 19.24 -0.23
C ILE A 894 -4.99 19.47 0.94
N ALA A 895 -3.87 20.16 0.73
CA ALA A 895 -2.96 20.51 1.82
C ALA A 895 -3.65 21.42 2.84
N TRP A 896 -4.39 22.42 2.34
CA TRP A 896 -5.18 23.33 3.15
C TRP A 896 -6.23 22.58 4.00
N ASP A 897 -7.03 21.71 3.38
CA ASP A 897 -8.05 20.91 4.06
C ASP A 897 -7.42 19.99 5.12
N ARG A 898 -6.32 19.29 4.79
CA ARG A 898 -5.60 18.44 5.75
C ARG A 898 -5.14 19.23 6.98
N PHE A 899 -4.61 20.43 6.78
CA PHE A 899 -4.06 21.26 7.86
C PHE A 899 -5.14 21.92 8.72
N HIS A 900 -6.07 22.65 8.11
CA HIS A 900 -7.10 23.40 8.84
C HIS A 900 -8.20 22.49 9.37
N MET A 901 -8.73 21.58 8.54
CA MET A 901 -9.80 20.65 8.94
C MET A 901 -9.28 19.47 9.75
N GLY A 902 -7.98 19.14 9.66
CA GLY A 902 -7.36 18.06 10.44
C GLY A 902 -7.51 16.68 9.80
N HIS A 903 -7.74 16.62 8.50
CA HIS A 903 -7.85 15.40 7.72
C HIS A 903 -6.49 14.78 7.33
N SER A 904 -5.45 14.94 8.15
CA SER A 904 -4.12 14.41 7.83
C SER A 904 -4.06 12.88 7.88
N SER A 905 -4.43 12.29 9.01
CA SER A 905 -4.41 10.84 9.24
C SER A 905 -5.77 10.33 9.70
N LEU A 906 -6.00 9.02 9.53
CA LEU A 906 -7.18 8.29 10.02
C LEU A 906 -7.55 8.74 11.44
N GLU A 907 -6.53 8.77 12.29
CA GLU A 907 -6.63 9.03 13.70
C GLU A 907 -6.86 10.53 14.00
N LEU A 908 -6.15 11.41 13.29
CA LEU A 908 -6.33 12.85 13.46
C LEU A 908 -7.74 13.25 13.02
N GLY A 909 -8.15 12.89 11.81
CA GLY A 909 -9.44 13.31 11.27
C GLY A 909 -10.60 12.91 12.18
N GLU A 910 -10.57 11.73 12.80
CA GLU A 910 -11.60 11.33 13.77
C GLU A 910 -11.53 12.06 15.11
N ALA A 911 -10.32 12.32 15.62
CA ALA A 911 -10.18 13.18 16.80
C ALA A 911 -10.65 14.62 16.52
N THR A 912 -10.51 15.07 15.28
CA THR A 912 -10.87 16.41 14.81
C THR A 912 -12.35 16.54 14.43
N GLN A 913 -13.05 15.44 14.11
CA GLN A 913 -14.49 15.47 13.81
C GLN A 913 -15.32 16.08 14.94
N ALA A 914 -14.88 15.90 16.19
CA ALA A 914 -15.51 16.53 17.35
C ALA A 914 -15.35 18.07 17.34
N ASP A 915 -14.33 18.60 16.68
CA ASP A 915 -14.00 20.03 16.58
C ASP A 915 -14.25 20.60 15.17
N ALA A 916 -14.89 19.85 14.27
CA ALA A 916 -15.05 20.27 12.87
C ALA A 916 -15.75 21.62 12.76
N ALA A 917 -16.80 21.83 13.56
CA ALA A 917 -17.48 23.12 13.68
C ALA A 917 -16.53 24.22 14.18
N LEU A 918 -15.86 24.02 15.32
CA LEU A 918 -14.90 24.98 15.84
C LEU A 918 -13.87 25.40 14.78
N ARG A 919 -13.24 24.44 14.10
CA ARG A 919 -12.22 24.71 13.07
C ARG A 919 -12.76 25.49 11.89
N MET A 920 -13.92 25.10 11.38
CA MET A 920 -14.55 25.78 10.25
C MET A 920 -14.86 27.24 10.58
N TRP A 921 -15.33 27.51 11.79
CA TRP A 921 -15.80 28.82 12.22
C TRP A 921 -14.69 29.73 12.79
N THR A 922 -13.47 29.22 13.01
CA THR A 922 -12.39 29.96 13.68
C THR A 922 -11.04 29.85 12.94
N ASP A 923 -11.10 29.73 11.61
CA ASP A 923 -9.91 29.65 10.74
C ASP A 923 -8.94 28.50 11.11
N GLY A 924 -9.49 27.32 11.32
CA GLY A 924 -8.74 26.10 11.65
C GLY A 924 -8.20 26.03 13.09
N LYS A 925 -8.56 26.99 13.97
CA LYS A 925 -8.23 26.87 15.41
C LYS A 925 -8.89 25.63 15.99
N SER A 926 -8.16 24.97 16.88
CA SER A 926 -8.58 23.73 17.52
C SER A 926 -8.91 23.98 18.99
N SER A 927 -9.71 23.10 19.61
CA SER A 927 -9.94 23.15 21.06
C SER A 927 -8.62 23.07 21.82
N ASP A 928 -8.60 23.54 23.06
CA ASP A 928 -7.39 23.53 23.88
C ASP A 928 -6.79 22.12 24.05
N ILE A 929 -7.65 21.08 24.03
CA ILE A 929 -7.20 19.67 24.02
C ILE A 929 -6.47 19.32 22.73
N ASN A 930 -7.01 19.81 21.61
CA ASN A 930 -6.49 19.50 20.30
C ASN A 930 -5.30 20.38 19.90
N LYS A 931 -4.97 21.43 20.67
CA LYS A 931 -3.69 22.16 20.54
C LYS A 931 -2.49 21.22 20.74
N ALA A 932 -2.62 20.18 21.55
CA ALA A 932 -1.58 19.16 21.67
C ALA A 932 -1.35 18.36 20.36
N GLY A 933 -2.34 18.33 19.45
CA GLY A 933 -2.21 17.77 18.10
C GLY A 933 -1.52 18.69 17.08
N TRP A 934 -1.15 19.92 17.45
CA TRP A 934 -0.51 20.88 16.54
C TRP A 934 0.83 20.38 16.00
N ALA A 935 1.64 19.71 16.82
CA ALA A 935 2.90 19.11 16.37
C ALA A 935 2.68 18.07 15.25
N MET A 936 1.58 17.29 15.33
CA MET A 936 1.22 16.32 14.28
C MET A 936 0.78 17.02 13.00
N LYS A 937 0.03 18.12 13.10
CA LYS A 937 -0.34 18.94 11.93
C LYS A 937 0.88 19.53 11.24
N ILE A 938 1.84 20.06 11.99
CA ILE A 938 3.09 20.62 11.43
C ILE A 938 3.91 19.52 10.76
N ALA A 939 4.05 18.35 11.41
CA ALA A 939 4.80 17.25 10.84
C ALA A 939 4.16 16.72 9.54
N ASP A 940 2.83 16.67 9.48
CA ASP A 940 2.10 16.37 8.25
C ASP A 940 2.33 17.45 7.20
N LEU A 941 2.11 18.73 7.55
CA LEU A 941 2.33 19.85 6.65
C LEU A 941 3.74 19.85 6.10
N GLY A 942 4.76 19.61 6.91
CA GLY A 942 6.14 19.55 6.43
C GLY A 942 6.39 18.39 5.47
N ALA A 943 5.71 17.25 5.64
CA ALA A 943 5.76 16.16 4.67
C ALA A 943 5.04 16.54 3.36
N LEU A 944 3.92 17.26 3.44
CA LEU A 944 3.20 17.77 2.27
C LEU A 944 4.07 18.80 1.52
N THR A 945 4.65 19.76 2.23
CA THR A 945 5.57 20.78 1.72
C THR A 945 6.76 20.14 1.02
N ALA A 946 7.38 19.10 1.60
CA ALA A 946 8.45 18.37 0.94
C ALA A 946 8.01 17.79 -0.42
N GLY A 947 6.80 17.22 -0.51
CA GLY A 947 6.25 16.72 -1.76
C GLY A 947 5.93 17.82 -2.78
N MET A 948 5.45 18.98 -2.31
CA MET A 948 5.20 20.17 -3.13
C MET A 948 6.50 20.74 -3.73
N GLU A 949 7.54 20.87 -2.91
CA GLU A 949 8.86 21.34 -3.37
C GLU A 949 9.54 20.35 -4.33
N MET A 950 9.32 19.04 -4.15
CA MET A 950 9.74 18.05 -5.16
C MET A 950 9.00 18.25 -6.48
N ALA A 951 7.68 18.44 -6.45
CA ALA A 951 6.88 18.66 -7.64
C ALA A 951 7.30 19.91 -8.43
N LYS A 952 7.58 21.02 -7.73
CA LYS A 952 8.09 22.26 -8.36
C LYS A 952 9.45 22.04 -9.04
N LYS A 953 10.41 21.43 -8.34
CA LYS A 953 11.74 21.18 -8.93
C LYS A 953 11.70 20.18 -10.08
N GLU A 954 10.82 19.17 -10.00
CA GLU A 954 10.58 18.26 -11.12
C GLU A 954 9.99 19.01 -12.32
N TYR A 955 9.02 19.90 -12.10
CA TYR A 955 8.43 20.75 -13.14
C TYR A 955 9.50 21.60 -13.85
N ASP A 956 10.31 22.32 -13.08
CA ASP A 956 11.38 23.17 -13.63
C ASP A 956 12.38 22.35 -14.44
N THR A 957 12.72 21.15 -13.97
CA THR A 957 13.64 20.24 -14.67
C THR A 957 13.01 19.64 -15.92
N ALA A 958 11.72 19.27 -15.87
CA ALA A 958 10.96 18.77 -17.01
C ALA A 958 10.94 19.80 -18.15
N ARG A 959 10.74 21.08 -17.81
CA ARG A 959 10.75 22.19 -18.77
C ARG A 959 12.07 22.33 -19.53
N THR A 960 13.18 21.89 -18.93
CA THR A 960 14.50 21.89 -19.59
C THR A 960 14.81 20.60 -20.37
N GLY A 961 13.90 19.63 -20.40
CA GLY A 961 14.10 18.33 -21.06
C GLY A 961 15.16 17.44 -20.40
N LYS A 962 15.58 17.76 -19.16
CA LYS A 962 16.65 17.05 -18.44
C LYS A 962 16.14 15.99 -17.47
N LEU A 963 14.82 15.84 -17.35
CA LEU A 963 14.24 14.95 -16.36
C LEU A 963 14.46 13.48 -16.75
N ILE A 964 15.00 12.69 -15.83
CA ILE A 964 15.27 11.25 -16.02
C ILE A 964 14.52 10.39 -15.00
N GLY A 965 14.44 9.09 -15.26
CA GLY A 965 13.96 8.09 -14.29
C GLY A 965 12.45 8.12 -14.05
N PHE A 966 12.03 7.87 -12.81
CA PHE A 966 10.62 7.81 -12.43
C PHE A 966 9.90 9.14 -12.55
N SER A 967 10.59 10.24 -12.25
CA SER A 967 10.04 11.58 -12.42
C SER A 967 9.67 11.81 -13.88
N ALA A 968 10.56 11.47 -14.84
CA ALA A 968 10.28 11.62 -16.27
C ALA A 968 8.97 10.95 -16.68
N LYS A 969 8.71 9.72 -16.23
CA LYS A 969 7.50 8.96 -16.58
C LYS A 969 6.18 9.70 -16.32
N TRP A 970 6.13 10.55 -15.29
CA TRP A 970 4.91 11.31 -14.98
C TRP A 970 4.76 12.58 -15.82
N TRP A 971 5.87 13.15 -16.31
CA TRP A 971 5.89 14.38 -17.10
C TRP A 971 5.92 14.14 -18.61
N LEU A 972 6.19 12.90 -19.06
CA LEU A 972 6.35 12.56 -20.49
C LEU A 972 5.12 12.86 -21.36
N ASP A 973 3.90 12.76 -20.82
CA ASP A 973 2.64 12.98 -21.54
C ASP A 973 2.13 14.43 -21.47
N LYS A 974 2.92 15.33 -20.87
CA LYS A 974 2.55 16.74 -20.64
C LYS A 974 3.28 17.63 -21.62
N GLU A 975 2.92 17.49 -22.89
CA GLU A 975 3.38 18.37 -23.94
C GLU A 975 2.87 19.80 -23.66
N ASN A 976 3.75 20.81 -23.78
CA ASN A 976 3.47 22.23 -23.52
C ASN A 976 3.33 22.62 -22.03
N LEU A 977 4.41 22.49 -21.27
CA LEU A 977 4.48 23.06 -19.91
C LEU A 977 4.48 24.60 -19.99
N PRO A 978 3.54 25.31 -19.33
CA PRO A 978 3.49 26.77 -19.38
C PRO A 978 4.77 27.43 -18.85
N GLU A 979 5.12 28.61 -19.36
CA GLU A 979 6.26 29.39 -18.88
C GLU A 979 6.00 30.08 -17.52
N ALA A 980 5.21 29.47 -16.65
CA ALA A 980 4.93 29.94 -15.31
C ALA A 980 5.83 29.25 -14.26
N ASN A 981 6.07 29.95 -13.16
CA ASN A 981 6.85 29.51 -12.00
C ASN A 981 6.30 30.16 -10.71
N THR A 982 6.93 29.87 -9.57
CA THR A 982 6.54 30.46 -8.27
C THR A 982 6.57 31.99 -8.26
N ASP A 983 7.54 32.62 -8.94
CA ASP A 983 7.64 34.09 -8.95
C ASP A 983 6.48 34.73 -9.74
N LEU A 984 6.15 34.18 -10.91
CA LEU A 984 4.99 34.63 -11.68
C LEU A 984 3.69 34.37 -10.91
N TRP A 985 3.57 33.23 -10.22
CA TRP A 985 2.42 32.97 -9.36
C TRP A 985 2.29 34.01 -8.25
N ARG A 986 3.37 34.37 -7.55
CA ARG A 986 3.35 35.42 -6.51
C ARG A 986 2.95 36.78 -7.09
N LYS A 987 3.53 37.17 -8.23
CA LYS A 987 3.17 38.40 -8.95
C LYS A 987 1.67 38.43 -9.27
N VAL A 988 1.13 37.35 -9.84
CA VAL A 988 -0.29 37.23 -10.16
C VAL A 988 -1.18 37.30 -8.91
N GLN A 989 -0.76 36.72 -7.78
CA GLN A 989 -1.50 36.83 -6.51
C GLN A 989 -1.50 38.26 -5.97
N GLU A 990 -0.40 38.99 -6.10
CA GLU A 990 -0.27 40.39 -5.66
C GLU A 990 -1.09 41.35 -6.53
N GLU A 991 -1.07 41.15 -7.85
CA GLU A 991 -1.81 41.98 -8.82
C GLU A 991 -3.32 41.65 -8.85
N GLY A 992 -3.70 40.42 -8.50
CA GLY A 992 -5.08 39.96 -8.43
C GLY A 992 -5.78 40.03 -9.79
N GLU A 993 -6.91 40.74 -9.86
CA GLU A 993 -7.65 40.94 -11.11
C GLU A 993 -6.92 41.83 -12.12
N ASN A 994 -5.92 42.61 -11.68
CA ASN A 994 -5.13 43.48 -12.56
C ASN A 994 -4.01 42.72 -13.30
N ALA A 995 -3.74 41.47 -12.93
CA ALA A 995 -2.75 40.63 -13.62
C ALA A 995 -3.20 40.31 -15.05
N ASP A 996 -2.22 40.22 -15.95
CA ASP A 996 -2.46 39.88 -17.35
C ASP A 996 -3.25 38.55 -17.47
N PRO A 997 -4.35 38.49 -18.27
CA PRO A 997 -5.16 37.29 -18.39
C PRO A 997 -4.39 36.04 -18.86
N GLU A 998 -3.38 36.20 -19.73
CA GLU A 998 -2.56 35.07 -20.19
C GLU A 998 -1.63 34.60 -19.07
N GLU A 999 -1.00 35.52 -18.33
CA GLU A 999 -0.23 35.19 -17.12
C GLU A 999 -1.09 34.46 -16.08
N ARG A 1000 -2.32 34.91 -15.83
CA ARG A 1000 -3.27 34.25 -14.92
C ARG A 1000 -3.60 32.82 -15.37
N GLN A 1001 -3.86 32.63 -16.66
CA GLN A 1001 -4.15 31.31 -17.22
C GLN A 1001 -2.93 30.38 -17.12
N ALA A 1002 -1.73 30.88 -17.45
CA ALA A 1002 -0.48 30.13 -17.35
C ALA A 1002 -0.16 29.73 -15.91
N VAL A 1003 -0.36 30.64 -14.96
CA VAL A 1003 -0.18 30.38 -13.52
C VAL A 1003 -1.17 29.35 -13.01
N GLU A 1004 -2.45 29.41 -13.40
CA GLU A 1004 -3.43 28.42 -12.95
C GLU A 1004 -3.16 27.03 -13.54
N GLN A 1005 -2.72 26.96 -14.80
CA GLN A 1005 -2.27 25.70 -15.41
C GLN A 1005 -1.03 25.14 -14.70
N TRP A 1006 -0.02 25.97 -14.43
CA TRP A 1006 1.17 25.59 -13.66
C TRP A 1006 0.80 25.09 -12.27
N ARG A 1007 -0.01 25.86 -11.53
CA ARG A 1007 -0.48 25.52 -10.19
C ARG A 1007 -1.13 24.15 -10.19
N ARG A 1008 -2.05 23.91 -11.13
CA ARG A 1008 -2.74 22.62 -11.29
C ARG A 1008 -1.76 21.48 -11.56
N MET A 1009 -0.81 21.65 -12.48
CA MET A 1009 0.18 20.61 -12.78
C MET A 1009 1.06 20.28 -11.58
N VAL A 1010 1.57 21.29 -10.87
CA VAL A 1010 2.42 21.10 -9.69
C VAL A 1010 1.63 20.49 -8.53
N SER A 1011 0.41 20.98 -8.26
CA SER A 1011 -0.44 20.42 -7.21
C SER A 1011 -0.86 18.99 -7.52
N ASP A 1012 -1.16 18.67 -8.78
CA ASP A 1012 -1.48 17.31 -9.22
C ASP A 1012 -0.31 16.35 -8.99
N ARG A 1013 0.93 16.80 -9.26
CA ARG A 1013 2.12 16.01 -8.96
C ARG A 1013 2.31 15.80 -7.46
N ALA A 1014 2.21 16.88 -6.67
CA ALA A 1014 2.38 16.81 -5.22
C ALA A 1014 1.34 15.87 -4.59
N GLU A 1015 0.09 15.96 -5.02
CA GLU A 1015 -0.99 15.11 -4.54
C GLU A 1015 -0.82 13.64 -4.95
N TYR A 1016 -0.37 13.38 -6.17
CA TYR A 1016 0.01 12.03 -6.61
C TYR A 1016 1.03 11.41 -5.66
N LEU A 1017 2.05 12.19 -5.27
CA LEU A 1017 3.06 11.76 -4.31
C LEU A 1017 2.44 11.51 -2.93
N TRP A 1018 1.65 12.47 -2.41
CA TRP A 1018 1.02 12.36 -1.09
C TRP A 1018 0.10 11.15 -0.98
N GLN A 1019 -0.73 10.90 -1.99
CA GLN A 1019 -1.68 9.80 -2.00
C GLN A 1019 -0.99 8.43 -1.87
N ARG A 1020 0.20 8.29 -2.48
CA ARG A 1020 0.93 7.03 -2.56
C ARG A 1020 1.89 6.80 -1.40
N THR A 1021 2.40 7.85 -0.77
CA THR A 1021 3.45 7.74 0.25
C THR A 1021 3.03 8.18 1.65
N GLN A 1022 2.12 9.15 1.74
CA GLN A 1022 1.71 9.74 3.01
C GLN A 1022 0.54 8.94 3.61
N PRO A 1023 0.51 8.75 4.93
CA PRO A 1023 -0.72 8.41 5.63
C PRO A 1023 -1.85 9.35 5.19
N SER A 1024 -3.01 8.80 4.82
CA SER A 1024 -4.16 9.63 4.45
C SER A 1024 -5.36 9.34 5.33
N TRP A 1025 -6.02 10.38 5.83
CA TRP A 1025 -7.38 10.26 6.35
C TRP A 1025 -8.39 10.02 5.22
N ASP A 1026 -8.05 10.21 3.97
CA ASP A 1026 -9.01 10.03 2.89
C ASP A 1026 -9.59 8.60 2.86
N ARG A 1027 -10.88 8.48 3.15
CA ARG A 1027 -11.63 7.21 3.19
C ARG A 1027 -11.67 6.51 1.83
N TRP A 1028 -11.51 7.25 0.74
CA TRP A 1028 -11.48 6.72 -0.63
C TRP A 1028 -10.12 6.16 -1.03
N ASN A 1029 -9.07 6.48 -0.29
CA ASN A 1029 -7.70 6.00 -0.55
C ASN A 1029 -7.21 4.97 0.50
N ARG A 1030 -8.12 4.46 1.32
CA ARG A 1030 -7.84 3.45 2.35
C ARG A 1030 -8.00 2.04 1.81
N SER A 1031 -7.21 1.12 2.34
CA SER A 1031 -7.46 -0.30 2.11
C SER A 1031 -8.69 -0.80 2.86
N ILE A 1032 -9.02 -2.07 2.68
CA ILE A 1032 -10.11 -2.72 3.41
C ILE A 1032 -9.81 -2.77 4.91
N LEU A 1033 -8.55 -2.93 5.32
CA LEU A 1033 -8.23 -3.00 6.74
C LEU A 1033 -8.42 -1.66 7.43
N THR A 1034 -7.96 -0.57 6.83
CA THR A 1034 -8.05 0.76 7.45
C THR A 1034 -9.39 1.47 7.22
N SER A 1035 -10.23 0.94 6.33
CA SER A 1035 -11.64 1.30 6.25
C SER A 1035 -12.55 0.55 7.24
N GLU A 1036 -12.07 -0.48 7.95
CA GLU A 1036 -12.85 -1.17 8.99
C GLU A 1036 -13.02 -0.33 10.26
N LYS A 1037 -14.24 -0.36 10.83
CA LYS A 1037 -14.59 0.29 12.10
C LYS A 1037 -14.64 -0.74 13.23
N GLY A 1038 -14.66 -0.28 14.48
CA GLY A 1038 -14.75 -1.14 15.67
C GLY A 1038 -13.38 -1.57 16.25
N LEU A 1039 -13.36 -2.69 16.98
CA LEU A 1039 -12.19 -3.17 17.74
C LEU A 1039 -10.95 -3.40 16.88
N ARG A 1040 -11.11 -3.93 15.65
CA ARG A 1040 -9.99 -4.12 14.71
C ARG A 1040 -9.27 -2.82 14.39
N ARG A 1041 -10.00 -1.70 14.38
CA ARG A 1041 -9.43 -0.39 14.13
C ARG A 1041 -8.44 0.02 15.21
N ILE A 1042 -8.71 -0.35 16.48
CA ILE A 1042 -7.80 -0.09 17.61
C ILE A 1042 -6.46 -0.82 17.40
N TYR A 1043 -6.50 -2.06 16.90
CA TYR A 1043 -5.29 -2.83 16.59
C TYR A 1043 -4.53 -2.31 15.36
N LEU A 1044 -5.20 -1.57 14.47
CA LEU A 1044 -4.62 -1.01 13.26
C LEU A 1044 -4.17 0.45 13.44
N LEU A 1045 -4.27 0.99 14.65
CA LEU A 1045 -3.81 2.34 14.93
C LEU A 1045 -2.34 2.50 14.69
N PHE A 1046 -1.96 3.63 14.07
CA PHE A 1046 -0.59 3.95 13.71
C PHE A 1046 0.01 3.02 12.64
N ARG A 1047 -0.82 2.14 12.03
CA ARG A 1047 -0.40 1.31 10.89
C ARG A 1047 -0.45 2.07 9.57
N SER A 1048 -1.01 3.28 9.51
CA SER A 1048 -1.14 4.04 8.27
C SER A 1048 0.20 4.27 7.56
N PHE A 1049 1.27 4.58 8.29
CA PHE A 1049 2.65 4.61 7.75
C PHE A 1049 3.05 3.25 7.17
N HIS A 1050 2.88 2.19 7.98
CA HIS A 1050 3.28 0.83 7.60
C HIS A 1050 2.50 0.31 6.38
N GLU A 1051 1.22 0.64 6.29
CA GLU A 1051 0.34 0.30 5.18
C GLU A 1051 0.81 0.94 3.88
N LYS A 1052 1.18 2.24 3.91
CA LYS A 1052 1.70 2.93 2.71
C LYS A 1052 3.01 2.32 2.25
N SER A 1053 3.96 2.08 3.16
CA SER A 1053 5.21 1.41 2.80
C SER A 1053 5.02 0.00 2.26
N LEU A 1054 4.10 -0.79 2.86
CA LEU A 1054 3.75 -2.12 2.34
C LEU A 1054 3.07 -2.04 0.97
N THR A 1055 2.25 -1.01 0.74
CA THR A 1055 1.61 -0.76 -0.55
C THR A 1055 2.66 -0.47 -1.62
N ILE A 1056 3.60 0.44 -1.35
CA ILE A 1056 4.71 0.76 -2.25
C ILE A 1056 5.52 -0.49 -2.61
N PHE A 1057 5.84 -1.33 -1.61
CA PHE A 1057 6.56 -2.57 -1.84
C PHE A 1057 5.76 -3.57 -2.68
N ASN A 1058 4.47 -3.71 -2.42
CA ASN A 1058 3.58 -4.57 -3.21
C ASN A 1058 3.43 -4.08 -4.65
N GLU A 1059 3.36 -2.76 -4.85
CA GLU A 1059 3.34 -2.15 -6.17
C GLU A 1059 4.65 -2.41 -6.91
N ALA A 1060 5.79 -2.13 -6.28
CA ALA A 1060 7.11 -2.40 -6.87
C ALA A 1060 7.23 -3.86 -7.33
N LYS A 1061 6.78 -4.79 -6.50
CA LYS A 1061 6.75 -6.21 -6.82
C LYS A 1061 5.83 -6.50 -8.00
N LEU A 1062 4.64 -5.91 -8.04
CA LEU A 1062 3.68 -6.13 -9.12
C LEU A 1062 4.21 -5.59 -10.45
N ASP A 1063 4.78 -4.38 -10.45
CA ASP A 1063 5.44 -3.76 -11.59
C ASP A 1063 6.51 -4.70 -12.15
N TYR A 1064 7.42 -5.15 -11.29
CA TYR A 1064 8.51 -6.04 -11.66
C TYR A 1064 8.04 -7.42 -12.17
N MET A 1065 6.95 -7.94 -11.60
CA MET A 1065 6.40 -9.22 -12.03
C MET A 1065 5.71 -9.16 -13.38
N ASN A 1066 5.15 -8.01 -13.74
CA ASN A 1066 4.43 -7.77 -14.99
C ASN A 1066 5.33 -7.19 -16.09
N SER A 1067 6.54 -6.78 -15.76
CA SER A 1067 7.47 -6.21 -16.73
C SER A 1067 8.26 -7.28 -17.49
N ALA A 1068 9.06 -6.84 -18.46
CA ALA A 1068 10.00 -7.71 -19.18
C ALA A 1068 11.22 -8.12 -18.34
N LYS A 1069 11.28 -7.70 -17.07
CA LYS A 1069 12.37 -7.92 -16.10
C LYS A 1069 13.71 -7.42 -16.62
N THR A 1070 13.69 -6.29 -17.32
CA THR A 1070 14.88 -5.61 -17.82
C THR A 1070 15.74 -5.11 -16.65
N LEU A 1071 16.94 -4.62 -16.94
CA LEU A 1071 17.77 -3.96 -15.92
C LEU A 1071 17.04 -2.75 -15.32
N ASP A 1072 16.30 -1.99 -16.13
CA ASP A 1072 15.53 -0.84 -15.68
C ASP A 1072 14.40 -1.26 -14.73
N ASP A 1073 13.75 -2.40 -14.99
CA ASP A 1073 12.70 -2.93 -14.11
C ASP A 1073 13.27 -3.40 -12.75
N LYS A 1074 14.47 -4.00 -12.76
CA LYS A 1074 15.17 -4.38 -11.53
C LYS A 1074 15.60 -3.14 -10.73
N THR A 1075 16.13 -2.13 -11.42
CA THR A 1075 16.49 -0.84 -10.81
C THR A 1075 15.25 -0.16 -10.22
N ALA A 1076 14.12 -0.19 -10.94
CA ALA A 1076 12.85 0.33 -10.46
C ALA A 1076 12.36 -0.39 -9.19
N PHE A 1077 12.44 -1.73 -9.16
CA PHE A 1077 12.12 -2.53 -7.99
C PHE A 1077 13.05 -2.21 -6.80
N ALA A 1078 14.35 -2.16 -7.04
CA ALA A 1078 15.37 -1.86 -6.03
C ALA A 1078 15.21 -0.45 -5.46
N GLN A 1079 14.89 0.54 -6.30
CA GLN A 1079 14.65 1.91 -5.86
C GLN A 1079 13.40 2.02 -4.97
N LYS A 1080 12.26 1.45 -5.41
CA LYS A 1080 11.04 1.46 -4.59
C LYS A 1080 11.22 0.71 -3.27
N GLY A 1081 11.89 -0.45 -3.30
CA GLY A 1081 12.24 -1.22 -2.09
C GLY A 1081 13.20 -0.46 -1.18
N GLY A 1082 14.23 0.15 -1.75
CA GLY A 1082 15.20 0.98 -1.03
C GLY A 1082 14.56 2.19 -0.35
N ALA A 1083 13.68 2.92 -1.04
CA ALA A 1083 12.95 4.05 -0.46
C ALA A 1083 12.10 3.63 0.75
N VAL A 1084 11.42 2.48 0.67
CA VAL A 1084 10.68 1.91 1.80
C VAL A 1084 11.61 1.60 2.97
N LEU A 1085 12.72 0.89 2.73
CA LEU A 1085 13.69 0.55 3.76
C LEU A 1085 14.30 1.80 4.41
N THR A 1086 14.69 2.80 3.61
CA THR A 1086 15.20 4.08 4.11
C THR A 1086 14.17 4.80 4.97
N GLY A 1087 12.91 4.89 4.52
CA GLY A 1087 11.83 5.51 5.30
C GLY A 1087 11.62 4.81 6.64
N TYR A 1088 11.70 3.48 6.69
CA TYR A 1088 11.65 2.71 7.93
C TYR A 1088 12.84 2.98 8.85
N THR A 1089 14.05 2.93 8.31
CA THR A 1089 15.28 3.15 9.07
C THR A 1089 15.30 4.54 9.69
N VAL A 1090 14.93 5.57 8.92
CA VAL A 1090 14.88 6.96 9.41
C VAL A 1090 13.78 7.15 10.45
N ASN A 1091 12.55 6.66 10.19
CA ASN A 1091 11.44 6.72 11.16
C ASN A 1091 11.84 6.07 12.48
N MET A 1092 12.44 4.88 12.40
CA MET A 1092 12.89 4.17 13.57
C MET A 1092 14.00 4.90 14.32
N PHE A 1093 15.05 5.36 13.63
CA PHE A 1093 16.13 6.11 14.25
C PHE A 1093 15.58 7.30 15.03
N LEU A 1094 14.69 8.09 14.41
CA LEU A 1094 14.03 9.22 15.07
C LEU A 1094 13.19 8.79 16.28
N ARG A 1095 12.46 7.68 16.20
CA ARG A 1095 11.70 7.14 17.34
C ARG A 1095 12.61 6.76 18.50
N LEU A 1096 13.79 6.19 18.22
CA LEU A 1096 14.78 5.82 19.23
C LEU A 1096 15.43 7.05 19.86
N THR A 1097 15.82 8.04 19.05
CA THR A 1097 16.38 9.30 19.52
C THR A 1097 15.40 10.05 20.42
N ILE A 1098 14.13 10.14 20.01
CA ILE A 1098 13.05 10.74 20.81
C ILE A 1098 12.88 10.00 22.14
N MET A 1099 12.94 8.66 22.11
CA MET A 1099 12.86 7.88 23.33
C MET A 1099 14.03 8.11 24.27
N ALA A 1100 15.24 8.14 23.72
CA ALA A 1100 16.44 8.43 24.50
C ALA A 1100 16.36 9.80 25.18
N ALA A 1101 15.83 10.80 24.47
CA ALA A 1101 15.61 12.13 25.02
C ALA A 1101 14.52 12.15 26.12
N LEU A 1102 13.42 11.40 25.95
CA LEU A 1102 12.28 11.42 26.87
C LEU A 1102 12.49 10.60 28.14
N THR A 1103 13.11 9.42 28.08
CA THR A 1103 13.13 8.50 29.23
C THR A 1103 14.08 8.92 30.34
N ARG A 1104 14.96 9.92 30.13
CA ARG A 1104 16.03 10.44 31.02
C ARG A 1104 17.03 9.40 31.55
N LYS A 1105 16.63 8.15 31.75
CA LYS A 1105 17.49 6.97 31.73
C LYS A 1105 17.79 6.70 30.27
N LEU A 1106 18.98 7.11 29.84
CA LEU A 1106 19.60 6.53 28.67
C LEU A 1106 19.60 5.02 28.93
N LYS A 1107 18.81 4.25 28.16
CA LYS A 1107 19.10 2.82 28.04
C LYS A 1107 20.57 2.70 27.62
N GLU A 1108 21.22 1.60 27.98
CA GLU A 1108 22.57 1.36 27.47
C GLU A 1108 22.56 1.44 25.92
N PRO A 1109 23.58 2.03 25.27
CA PRO A 1109 23.62 2.18 23.81
C PRO A 1109 23.26 0.90 23.04
N VAL A 1110 23.65 -0.25 23.59
CA VAL A 1110 23.34 -1.60 23.13
C VAL A 1110 21.83 -1.87 23.04
N LYS A 1111 21.03 -1.38 23.99
CA LYS A 1111 19.57 -1.51 23.97
C LYS A 1111 18.89 -0.67 22.90
N TYR A 1112 19.47 0.48 22.55
CA TYR A 1112 18.99 1.26 21.41
C TYR A 1112 19.35 0.57 20.09
N PHE A 1113 20.52 -0.09 20.03
CA PHE A 1113 20.95 -0.91 18.90
C PHE A 1113 20.08 -2.16 18.70
N GLU A 1114 19.68 -2.84 19.78
CA GLU A 1114 18.69 -3.92 19.76
C GLU A 1114 17.34 -3.46 19.21
N ASP A 1115 16.79 -2.38 19.79
CA ASP A 1115 15.54 -1.79 19.33
C ASP A 1115 15.67 -1.34 17.86
N PHE A 1116 16.89 -1.00 17.40
CA PHE A 1116 17.17 -0.63 16.02
C PHE A 1116 17.14 -1.81 15.04
N LEU A 1117 17.95 -2.83 15.31
CA LEU A 1117 18.05 -4.05 14.50
C LEU A 1117 16.73 -4.82 14.41
N THR A 1118 15.85 -4.66 15.39
CA THR A 1118 14.58 -5.40 15.48
C THR A 1118 13.38 -4.60 15.02
N SER A 1119 13.55 -3.32 14.71
CA SER A 1119 12.47 -2.42 14.36
C SER A 1119 11.70 -2.77 13.11
N TRP A 1120 12.37 -3.26 12.05
CA TRP A 1120 11.75 -3.70 10.82
C TRP A 1120 10.89 -4.94 11.08
N ALA A 1121 11.24 -5.71 12.12
CA ALA A 1121 10.45 -6.81 12.60
C ALA A 1121 9.08 -6.33 13.15
N ALA A 1122 8.96 -5.08 13.64
CA ALA A 1122 7.66 -4.52 14.03
C ALA A 1122 6.64 -4.43 12.86
N MET A 1123 7.09 -4.51 11.60
CA MET A 1123 6.19 -4.68 10.43
C MET A 1123 5.43 -6.01 10.44
N PHE A 1124 5.90 -6.99 11.21
CA PHE A 1124 5.40 -8.37 11.26
C PHE A 1124 5.03 -8.75 12.70
N PRO A 1125 3.77 -8.56 13.15
CA PRO A 1125 3.42 -8.58 14.58
C PRO A 1125 3.76 -9.86 15.35
N LEU A 1126 3.67 -11.04 14.70
CA LEU A 1126 3.96 -12.33 15.34
C LEU A 1126 5.40 -12.79 15.09
N PHE A 1127 5.86 -12.77 13.84
CA PHE A 1127 7.22 -13.19 13.49
C PHE A 1127 8.27 -12.19 13.93
N GLY A 1128 7.97 -10.91 13.82
CA GLY A 1128 8.90 -9.89 14.19
C GLY A 1128 8.94 -9.58 15.68
N LYS A 1129 7.87 -9.85 16.45
CA LYS A 1129 7.99 -9.93 17.92
C LYS A 1129 8.90 -11.09 18.31
N ALA A 1130 8.80 -12.24 17.64
CA ALA A 1130 9.70 -13.37 17.89
C ALA A 1130 11.16 -13.03 17.53
N LEU A 1131 11.40 -12.46 16.34
CA LEU A 1131 12.73 -12.02 15.89
C LEU A 1131 13.29 -10.93 16.80
N GLN A 1132 12.45 -9.99 17.23
CA GLN A 1132 12.81 -8.97 18.20
C GLN A 1132 13.24 -9.59 19.53
N ILE A 1133 12.47 -10.53 20.08
CA ILE A 1133 12.84 -11.24 21.30
C ILE A 1133 14.13 -12.05 21.07
N THR A 1134 14.35 -12.62 19.89
CA THR A 1134 15.57 -13.37 19.55
C THR A 1134 16.81 -12.51 19.58
N VAL A 1135 16.79 -11.39 18.86
CA VAL A 1135 17.92 -10.45 18.81
C VAL A 1135 18.12 -9.80 20.17
N ASN A 1136 17.04 -9.41 20.87
CA ASN A 1136 17.16 -8.80 22.19
C ASN A 1136 17.77 -9.76 23.20
N ARG A 1137 17.39 -11.04 23.21
CA ARG A 1137 18.01 -12.04 24.10
C ARG A 1137 19.47 -12.30 23.77
N PHE A 1138 19.81 -12.40 22.49
CA PHE A 1138 21.19 -12.55 22.05
C PHE A 1138 22.08 -11.44 22.62
N VAL A 1139 21.63 -10.19 22.44
CA VAL A 1139 22.39 -9.02 22.83
C VAL A 1139 22.36 -8.79 24.34
N ASP A 1140 21.23 -9.03 25.02
CA ASP A 1140 21.11 -8.99 26.49
C ASP A 1140 22.10 -9.94 27.16
N THR A 1141 22.14 -11.18 26.69
CA THR A 1141 23.04 -12.19 27.22
C THR A 1141 24.49 -11.78 26.95
N LEU A 1142 24.82 -11.25 25.77
CA LEU A 1142 26.17 -10.73 25.48
C LEU A 1142 26.58 -9.54 26.38
N ALA A 1143 25.62 -8.71 26.76
CA ALA A 1143 25.84 -7.58 27.66
C ALA A 1143 25.94 -8.00 29.14
N GLY A 1144 25.79 -9.30 29.47
CA GLY A 1144 25.75 -9.80 30.85
C GLY A 1144 24.48 -9.38 31.60
N ALA A 1145 23.44 -8.91 30.90
CA ALA A 1145 22.19 -8.54 31.50
C ALA A 1145 21.38 -9.80 31.85
N LYS A 1146 20.91 -9.91 33.10
CA LYS A 1146 20.01 -11.02 33.48
C LYS A 1146 18.74 -10.95 32.64
N THR A 1147 18.54 -11.94 31.76
CA THR A 1147 17.35 -12.08 30.93
C THR A 1147 16.11 -12.16 31.83
N THR A 1148 15.32 -11.08 31.91
CA THR A 1148 14.09 -11.08 32.70
C THR A 1148 12.97 -11.73 31.90
N TYR A 1149 12.25 -12.64 32.55
CA TYR A 1149 11.11 -13.34 31.95
C TYR A 1149 9.97 -12.35 31.67
N ILE A 1150 9.74 -11.99 30.41
CA ILE A 1150 8.55 -11.24 29.99
C ILE A 1150 7.37 -12.22 29.94
N GLY A 1151 6.67 -12.35 31.06
CA GLY A 1151 5.40 -13.05 31.13
C GLY A 1151 4.29 -12.20 30.51
N GLU A 1152 3.76 -12.60 29.36
CA GLU A 1152 2.44 -12.17 28.92
C GLU A 1152 1.50 -13.37 28.76
N VAL A 1153 0.35 -13.26 29.43
CA VAL A 1153 -0.77 -14.19 29.46
C VAL A 1153 -1.69 -13.85 28.29
N LEU A 1154 -1.68 -14.66 27.23
CA LEU A 1154 -2.77 -14.72 26.25
C LEU A 1154 -3.17 -16.19 26.04
N GLU A 1155 -4.19 -16.61 26.79
CA GLU A 1155 -4.67 -17.98 26.95
C GLU A 1155 -5.66 -18.40 25.85
N SER A 1156 -5.20 -18.52 24.60
CA SER A 1156 -5.91 -19.38 23.65
C SER A 1156 -4.99 -20.49 23.15
N TYR A 1157 -5.52 -21.71 23.04
CA TYR A 1157 -4.75 -22.90 22.67
C TYR A 1157 -3.94 -22.75 21.36
N PRO A 1158 -4.47 -22.13 20.28
CA PRO A 1158 -3.70 -21.90 19.05
C PRO A 1158 -2.52 -20.92 19.25
N VAL A 1159 -2.71 -19.89 20.07
CA VAL A 1159 -1.68 -18.89 20.39
C VAL A 1159 -0.58 -19.50 21.26
N ARG A 1160 -0.92 -20.45 22.15
CA ARG A 1160 0.05 -21.16 23.00
C ARG A 1160 1.02 -22.01 22.16
N VAL A 1161 0.53 -22.70 21.15
CA VAL A 1161 1.32 -23.56 20.26
C VAL A 1161 2.24 -22.73 19.36
N VAL A 1162 1.72 -21.65 18.77
CA VAL A 1162 2.52 -20.70 17.99
C VAL A 1162 3.58 -20.04 18.86
N ASN A 1163 3.25 -19.63 20.10
CA ASN A 1163 4.21 -19.07 21.04
C ASN A 1163 5.30 -20.07 21.48
N MET A 1164 5.02 -21.38 21.54
CA MET A 1164 6.06 -22.39 21.84
C MET A 1164 7.10 -22.49 20.72
N VAL A 1165 6.67 -22.53 19.46
CA VAL A 1165 7.59 -22.55 18.31
C VAL A 1165 8.37 -21.24 18.23
N LEU A 1166 7.70 -20.10 18.43
CA LEU A 1166 8.33 -18.78 18.34
C LEU A 1166 9.28 -18.46 19.51
N LYS A 1167 9.24 -19.22 20.61
CA LYS A 1167 10.17 -19.09 21.75
C LYS A 1167 11.49 -19.82 21.54
N SER A 1168 11.57 -20.75 20.57
CA SER A 1168 12.78 -21.52 20.30
C SER A 1168 13.94 -20.67 19.76
N PRO A 1169 13.76 -19.81 18.74
CA PRO A 1169 14.86 -18.99 18.24
C PRO A 1169 15.49 -18.08 19.31
N PRO A 1170 14.73 -17.42 20.21
CA PRO A 1170 15.31 -16.69 21.34
C PRO A 1170 16.14 -17.53 22.31
N ASP A 1171 15.72 -18.75 22.66
CA ASP A 1171 16.51 -19.63 23.55
C ASP A 1171 17.80 -20.11 22.84
N MET A 1172 17.74 -20.34 21.52
CA MET A 1172 18.93 -20.68 20.73
C MET A 1172 19.92 -19.50 20.64
N ALA A 1173 19.43 -18.27 20.57
CA ALA A 1173 20.27 -17.08 20.55
C ALA A 1173 20.90 -16.79 21.94
N GLU A 1174 20.15 -17.00 23.01
CA GLU A 1174 20.67 -16.98 24.38
C GLU A 1174 21.80 -18.02 24.57
N ALA A 1175 21.64 -19.23 24.02
CA ALA A 1175 22.68 -20.26 24.02
C ALA A 1175 23.97 -19.83 23.31
N MET A 1176 23.83 -19.20 22.14
CA MET A 1176 24.96 -18.67 21.37
C MET A 1176 25.70 -17.58 22.16
N ALA A 1177 24.98 -16.71 22.85
CA ALA A 1177 25.57 -15.65 23.65
C ALA A 1177 26.30 -16.16 24.91
N HIS A 1178 25.75 -17.14 25.63
CA HIS A 1178 26.45 -17.81 26.73
C HIS A 1178 27.72 -18.54 26.25
N THR A 1179 27.70 -19.13 25.05
CA THR A 1179 28.88 -19.76 24.42
C THR A 1179 30.02 -18.74 24.19
N LEU A 1180 29.67 -17.52 23.74
CA LEU A 1180 30.61 -16.42 23.57
C LEU A 1180 31.23 -15.96 24.89
N LEU A 1181 30.43 -15.88 25.96
CA LEU A 1181 30.89 -15.53 27.30
C LEU A 1181 31.72 -16.65 27.98
N GLY A 1182 31.69 -17.87 27.43
CA GLY A 1182 32.36 -19.03 28.01
C GLY A 1182 31.57 -19.73 29.12
N GLU A 1183 30.28 -19.44 29.19
CA GLU A 1183 29.27 -19.98 30.12
C GLU A 1183 28.65 -21.25 29.47
N ASN A 1184 29.45 -22.34 29.44
CA ASN A 1184 29.11 -23.52 28.64
C ASN A 1184 27.87 -24.29 29.17
N GLU A 1185 27.66 -24.31 30.49
CA GLU A 1185 26.51 -25.00 31.09
C GLU A 1185 25.21 -24.24 30.77
N GLU A 1186 25.23 -22.92 30.89
CA GLU A 1186 24.12 -22.03 30.55
C GLU A 1186 23.81 -22.07 29.04
N ALA A 1187 24.85 -22.18 28.20
CA ALA A 1187 24.70 -22.34 26.76
C ALA A 1187 24.01 -23.66 26.39
N GLU A 1188 24.44 -24.77 26.97
CA GLU A 1188 23.84 -26.08 26.73
C GLU A 1188 22.38 -26.13 27.21
N GLU A 1189 22.11 -25.58 28.40
CA GLU A 1189 20.77 -25.51 28.95
C GLU A 1189 19.84 -24.67 28.05
N ALA A 1190 20.28 -23.48 27.63
CA ALA A 1190 19.53 -22.62 26.73
C ALA A 1190 19.27 -23.29 25.36
N PHE A 1191 20.26 -24.00 24.81
CA PHE A 1191 20.13 -24.70 23.54
C PHE A 1191 19.10 -25.84 23.62
N MET A 1192 19.17 -26.64 24.68
CA MET A 1192 18.24 -27.74 24.93
C MET A 1192 16.82 -27.23 25.20
N ARG A 1193 16.66 -26.11 25.92
CA ARG A 1193 15.37 -25.42 26.06
C ARG A 1193 14.80 -25.02 24.69
N GLY A 1194 15.63 -24.47 23.81
CA GLY A 1194 15.25 -24.08 22.45
C GLY A 1194 14.82 -25.26 21.57
N ILE A 1195 15.57 -26.37 21.59
CA ILE A 1195 15.23 -27.59 20.85
C ILE A 1195 13.93 -28.21 21.38
N ASN A 1196 13.77 -28.31 22.69
CA ASN A 1196 12.60 -28.92 23.32
C ASN A 1196 11.31 -28.14 22.98
N ARG A 1197 11.33 -26.81 23.07
CA ARG A 1197 10.17 -25.97 22.72
C ARG A 1197 9.82 -26.02 21.23
N PHE A 1198 10.84 -26.11 20.36
CA PHE A 1198 10.63 -26.29 18.92
C PHE A 1198 9.96 -27.64 18.63
N ALA A 1199 10.49 -28.72 19.20
CA ALA A 1199 9.99 -30.07 19.00
C ALA A 1199 8.54 -30.21 19.53
N GLU A 1200 8.26 -29.71 20.74
CA GLU A 1200 6.91 -29.71 21.31
C GLU A 1200 5.91 -28.89 20.48
N GLY A 1201 6.32 -27.70 20.00
CA GLY A 1201 5.48 -26.84 19.19
C GLY A 1201 5.21 -27.41 17.79
N ALA A 1202 6.24 -27.90 17.09
CA ALA A 1202 6.12 -28.52 15.76
C ALA A 1202 5.32 -29.82 15.81
N GLY A 1203 5.49 -30.60 16.88
CA GLY A 1203 4.69 -31.76 17.20
C GLY A 1203 3.21 -31.48 17.35
N THR A 1204 2.89 -30.49 18.18
CA THR A 1204 1.51 -30.10 18.44
C THR A 1204 0.83 -29.54 17.17
N LEU A 1205 1.58 -28.83 16.30
CA LEU A 1205 1.08 -28.37 15.00
C LEU A 1205 0.85 -29.49 13.99
N SER A 1206 1.62 -30.58 14.09
CA SER A 1206 1.52 -31.75 13.21
C SER A 1206 0.55 -32.82 13.75
N GLY A 1207 -0.10 -32.58 14.89
CA GLY A 1207 -1.02 -33.52 15.52
C GLY A 1207 -0.32 -34.68 16.24
N VAL A 1208 1.01 -34.61 16.42
CA VAL A 1208 1.79 -35.62 17.13
C VAL A 1208 1.72 -35.35 18.64
N PRO A 1209 1.30 -36.33 19.46
CA PRO A 1209 1.23 -36.15 20.92
C PRO A 1209 2.60 -35.82 21.52
N VAL A 1210 2.66 -34.76 22.34
CA VAL A 1210 3.87 -34.32 23.07
C VAL A 1210 4.64 -35.46 23.78
N PRO A 1211 3.99 -36.48 24.39
CA PRO A 1211 4.70 -37.61 24.99
C PRO A 1211 5.51 -38.47 24.02
N GLU A 1212 5.13 -38.54 22.74
CA GLU A 1212 5.86 -39.32 21.73
C GLU A 1212 7.14 -38.61 21.29
N ILE A 1213 7.12 -37.28 21.24
CA ILE A 1213 8.27 -36.45 20.88
C ILE A 1213 9.32 -36.45 21.99
N LYS A 1214 8.86 -36.44 23.26
CA LYS A 1214 9.74 -36.58 24.43
C LYS A 1214 10.45 -37.93 24.51
N ARG A 1215 9.98 -38.96 23.81
CA ARG A 1215 10.66 -40.26 23.76
C ARG A 1215 11.84 -40.31 22.79
N VAL A 1216 11.92 -39.37 21.84
CA VAL A 1216 12.94 -39.33 20.80
C VAL A 1216 14.05 -38.31 21.07
N LEU A 1217 13.85 -37.45 22.07
CA LEU A 1217 14.85 -36.48 22.52
C LEU A 1217 15.83 -37.14 23.51
N PRO A 1218 17.12 -36.76 23.52
CA PRO A 1218 18.11 -37.32 24.42
C PRO A 1218 17.67 -37.06 25.87
N LYS A 1219 17.53 -38.15 26.64
CA LYS A 1219 17.21 -38.04 28.06
C LYS A 1219 18.44 -37.51 28.77
N GLU A 1220 18.28 -36.43 29.54
CA GLU A 1220 19.28 -36.03 30.53
C GLU A 1220 19.64 -37.26 31.36
N GLY A 1221 20.95 -37.52 31.48
CA GLY A 1221 21.43 -38.59 32.33
C GLY A 1221 21.04 -38.27 33.77
N GLU A 1222 19.93 -38.82 34.23
CA GLU A 1222 19.60 -38.86 35.65
C GLU A 1222 20.71 -39.67 36.33
N GLU A 1223 21.70 -38.96 36.89
CA GLU A 1223 22.55 -39.51 37.93
C GLU A 1223 21.62 -40.01 39.04
N SER A 1224 21.59 -41.33 39.20
CA SER A 1224 20.77 -42.00 40.18
C SER A 1224 21.30 -41.68 41.57
N THR A 1225 20.84 -40.58 42.17
CA THR A 1225 20.95 -40.39 43.60
C THR A 1225 19.85 -41.21 44.29
N GLY A 1226 20.27 -42.37 44.81
CA GLY A 1226 19.78 -42.99 46.04
C GLY A 1226 18.28 -43.06 46.28
N GLY A 1227 17.75 -44.29 46.20
CA GLY A 1227 16.33 -44.58 46.36
C GLY A 1227 15.67 -44.07 47.63
N ARG A 1228 14.42 -43.61 47.45
CA ARG A 1228 13.35 -43.76 48.44
C ARG A 1228 12.13 -44.32 47.72
N GLY A 1229 11.65 -45.47 48.22
CA GLY A 1229 10.57 -46.24 47.60
C GLY A 1229 9.25 -45.47 47.48
N PRO A 1230 8.39 -45.84 46.51
CA PRO A 1230 7.15 -45.13 46.27
C PRO A 1230 6.13 -45.49 47.36
N ALA A 1231 5.71 -44.50 48.13
CA ALA A 1231 4.49 -44.57 48.91
C ALA A 1231 3.30 -44.73 47.95
N ARG A 1232 2.59 -45.85 48.05
CA ARG A 1232 1.29 -46.10 47.40
C ARG A 1232 0.33 -44.94 47.71
N LYS A 1233 -0.02 -44.14 46.71
CA LYS A 1233 -1.24 -43.31 46.72
C LYS A 1233 -2.28 -43.99 45.84
N GLY A 1234 -3.41 -44.35 46.45
CA GLY A 1234 -4.55 -44.98 45.81
C GLY A 1234 -5.24 -44.07 44.79
N PRO A 1235 -6.18 -44.63 44.00
CA PRO A 1235 -6.84 -43.92 42.92
C PRO A 1235 -7.77 -42.82 43.49
N PRO A 1236 -7.73 -41.59 42.96
CA PRO A 1236 -8.72 -40.58 43.34
C PRO A 1236 -10.08 -40.96 42.74
N ALA A 1237 -11.08 -41.04 43.61
CA ALA A 1237 -12.45 -41.36 43.29
C ALA A 1237 -13.04 -40.37 42.28
N ARG A 1238 -13.80 -40.93 41.32
CA ARG A 1238 -14.67 -40.23 40.38
C ARG A 1238 -15.56 -39.21 41.10
N ARG A 1239 -15.52 -37.94 40.69
CA ARG A 1239 -16.64 -37.01 40.88
C ARG A 1239 -17.40 -36.89 39.56
N GLY A 1240 -18.72 -37.07 39.67
CA GLY A 1240 -19.68 -37.01 38.58
C GLY A 1240 -19.88 -35.59 38.01
N PRO A 1241 -20.78 -35.45 37.03
CA PRO A 1241 -20.79 -34.33 36.10
C PRO A 1241 -21.35 -33.05 36.73
N LYS A 1242 -20.73 -31.93 36.36
CA LYS A 1242 -21.40 -30.62 36.21
C LYS A 1242 -21.00 -30.03 34.88
#